data_AF-A0A3A6VYW4-F1
#
_entry.id   AF-A0A3A6VYW4-F1
#
_cell.length_a   1.000
_cell.length_b   1.000
_cell.length_c   1.000
_cell.angle_alpha   90.00
_cell.angle_beta   90.00
_cell.angle_gamma   90.00
#
_symmetry.space_group_name_H-M   'P 1'
#
loop_
_entity.id
_entity.type
_entity.pdbx_description
1 polymer ?
#
loop_
_entity_poly.entity_id
_entity_poly.type
_entity_poly.pdbx_seq_one_letter_code
_entity_poly.pdbx_strand_id
1 'polypeptide(L)'
;MQQPTYSQTTKPPTGKKVIICFNSEEENEIQAFIRRFRVIHEEKGFDPDDLDIQVIYPCDIASDQYMTWSGTEPTQEQKEILSKLKPQDKIYIWGHGAPNYAYIPGAFYTEIAEYLEKGINKENFGPGKGPLNITVEICNGARGGSQGKDSFAAKLHSLLGKKGIDSTVTGRLRNVFIDLQFLPLYGIKTIERANDGLVKAGIYESESMYQRMAERSKVTYKWDERDSNVQVRVDSYRESTLIGFIKLKQSILERMNDSYTGLLNNRDLHKILLTIEFNLMQNDKNLDISLLQKSTKRLGQYCLSLGISKNELKQFGFDYFLDSLGKKATENGFLKAETGIRKDQPLLEIEKKSFYESINAHPSFMELNRLVCILKEKNTSSTTELAEIIGSSCDGYDLYSTFFLLTRNYNMVKNDGLMVVPDYIEKSINLLNRMIHLAYESKLDNLQKQKEMQEIKSQMVFYKNAKYEFENMSILNNQDPEKEGVVYFEKISNDLFRYKVKMNDEIFTDEINLSNLTKNSGGKFTHMKDDFSLLNSLKQQILDITSQRGHTKKELTFWGKIQIIFKAIANGVENVLGERHEASKLEFLGNLFHYPYETIKAELSGQAEHANVLHKVISRCEQQITTSCLIEKQSSMKGRLREIISPKPEESLENSNSQLSHLTVSI
;
A
#
# COMPACT_ATOMS: atom_id res chain seq x y z
N MET A 1 62.76 -12.25 36.09
CA MET A 1 62.01 -11.33 35.22
C MET A 1 61.44 -12.13 34.06
N GLN A 2 60.16 -12.49 34.11
CA GLN A 2 59.37 -12.89 32.95
C GLN A 2 57.99 -12.27 33.18
N GLN A 3 57.63 -11.29 32.35
CA GLN A 3 56.30 -10.69 32.34
C GLN A 3 55.31 -11.71 31.78
N PRO A 4 54.13 -11.90 32.40
CA PRO A 4 53.06 -12.65 31.77
C PRO A 4 52.42 -11.77 30.70
N THR A 5 52.45 -12.27 29.46
CA THR A 5 51.72 -11.74 28.31
C THR A 5 50.24 -11.77 28.61
N TYR A 6 49.63 -10.57 28.64
CA TYR A 6 48.18 -10.42 28.75
C TYR A 6 47.50 -11.12 27.57
N SER A 7 46.63 -12.07 27.91
CA SER A 7 45.64 -12.66 27.01
C SER A 7 44.82 -11.55 26.36
N GLN A 8 44.79 -11.52 25.03
CA GLN A 8 43.87 -10.70 24.26
C GLN A 8 42.44 -11.01 24.71
N THR A 9 41.81 -10.07 25.40
CA THR A 9 40.38 -10.07 25.64
C THR A 9 39.69 -9.98 24.28
N THR A 10 39.09 -11.09 23.83
CA THR A 10 38.22 -11.12 22.66
C THR A 10 37.07 -10.15 22.91
N LYS A 11 37.10 -8.98 22.23
CA LYS A 11 35.99 -8.03 22.22
C LYS A 11 34.72 -8.80 21.82
N PRO A 12 33.59 -8.63 22.53
CA PRO A 12 32.34 -9.27 22.13
C PRO A 12 31.96 -8.81 20.71
N PRO A 13 31.51 -9.72 19.83
CA PRO A 13 31.22 -9.38 18.45
C PRO A 13 30.12 -8.32 18.37
N THR A 14 30.38 -7.29 17.56
CA THR A 14 29.43 -6.22 17.24
C THR A 14 28.40 -6.78 16.27
N GLY A 15 27.12 -6.76 16.65
CA GLY A 15 26.05 -7.31 15.81
C GLY A 15 25.94 -6.54 14.49
N LYS A 16 25.85 -7.27 13.37
CA LYS A 16 25.66 -6.74 12.01
C LYS A 16 24.33 -5.99 11.92
N LYS A 17 24.30 -4.92 11.13
CA LYS A 17 23.07 -4.19 10.80
C LYS A 17 22.82 -4.26 9.30
N VAL A 18 21.62 -4.66 8.91
CA VAL A 18 21.19 -4.67 7.51
C VAL A 18 20.06 -3.66 7.35
N ILE A 19 20.22 -2.71 6.44
CA ILE A 19 19.19 -1.74 6.07
C ILE A 19 18.58 -2.21 4.75
N ILE A 20 17.30 -2.57 4.76
CA ILE A 20 16.53 -2.86 3.55
C ILE A 20 15.82 -1.57 3.17
N CYS A 21 16.24 -0.96 2.07
CA CYS A 21 15.71 0.29 1.55
C CYS A 21 15.01 0.05 0.20
N PHE A 22 13.99 0.86 -0.08
CA PHE A 22 13.19 0.76 -1.31
C PHE A 22 13.32 2.00 -2.20
N ASN A 23 14.11 2.99 -1.79
CA ASN A 23 14.30 4.24 -2.52
C ASN A 23 15.76 4.69 -2.45
N SER A 24 16.48 4.63 -3.56
CA SER A 24 17.88 5.06 -3.62
C SER A 24 18.04 6.59 -3.50
N GLU A 25 16.99 7.37 -3.72
CA GLU A 25 17.02 8.83 -3.54
C GLU A 25 17.11 9.24 -2.05
N GLU A 26 16.81 8.35 -1.11
CA GLU A 26 16.91 8.58 0.34
C GLU A 26 18.32 8.31 0.91
N GLU A 27 19.34 8.24 0.06
CA GLU A 27 20.72 7.92 0.45
C GLU A 27 21.25 8.89 1.53
N ASN A 28 20.89 10.18 1.48
CA ASN A 28 21.32 11.16 2.48
C ASN A 28 20.77 10.83 3.88
N GLU A 29 19.51 10.44 3.97
CA GLU A 29 18.83 10.00 5.18
C GLU A 29 19.45 8.71 5.72
N ILE A 30 19.71 7.74 4.83
CA ILE A 30 20.35 6.47 5.16
C ILE A 30 21.75 6.73 5.74
N GLN A 31 22.54 7.59 5.10
CA GLN A 31 23.87 7.96 5.60
C GLN A 31 23.79 8.67 6.96
N ALA A 32 22.80 9.53 7.18
CA ALA A 32 22.57 10.14 8.49
C ALA A 32 22.19 9.10 9.56
N PHE A 33 21.43 8.07 9.18
CA PHE A 33 21.04 6.97 10.06
C PHE A 33 22.24 6.04 10.37
N ILE A 34 23.12 5.78 9.40
CA ILE A 34 24.39 5.08 9.57
C ILE A 34 25.29 5.85 10.54
N ARG A 35 25.43 7.17 10.38
CA ARG A 35 26.17 8.02 11.33
C ARG A 35 25.61 7.90 12.75
N ARG A 36 24.28 7.87 12.92
CA ARG A 36 23.68 7.62 14.24
C ARG A 36 24.15 6.30 14.84
N PHE A 37 24.20 5.24 14.05
CA PHE A 37 24.67 3.95 14.55
C PHE A 37 26.11 3.97 15.01
N ARG A 38 26.99 4.67 14.29
CA ARG A 38 28.39 4.85 14.66
C ARG A 38 28.55 5.66 15.94
N VAL A 39 27.81 6.77 16.09
CA VAL A 39 27.79 7.57 17.33
C VAL A 39 27.35 6.73 18.53
N ILE A 40 26.27 5.95 18.41
CA ILE A 40 25.83 5.03 19.49
C ILE A 40 26.92 3.99 19.80
N HIS A 41 27.66 3.56 18.78
CA HIS A 41 28.70 2.55 18.94
C HIS A 41 29.90 3.10 19.71
N GLU A 42 30.31 4.32 19.39
CA GLU A 42 31.33 5.10 20.09
C GLU A 42 30.92 5.43 21.53
N GLU A 43 29.65 5.83 21.76
CA GLU A 43 29.09 6.06 23.10
C GLU A 43 29.18 4.80 23.99
N LYS A 44 29.20 3.61 23.38
CA LYS A 44 29.38 2.32 24.07
C LYS A 44 30.85 1.93 24.26
N GLY A 45 31.80 2.79 23.85
CA GLY A 45 33.24 2.59 24.02
C GLY A 45 33.90 1.72 22.94
N PHE A 46 33.28 1.55 21.78
CA PHE A 46 33.83 0.81 20.64
C PHE A 46 34.29 1.75 19.52
N ASP A 47 35.12 1.24 18.60
CA ASP A 47 35.49 1.96 17.39
C ASP A 47 34.25 2.07 16.47
N PRO A 48 33.84 3.27 16.04
CA PRO A 48 32.70 3.43 15.14
C PRO A 48 32.83 2.66 13.81
N ASP A 49 34.05 2.41 13.33
CA ASP A 49 34.30 1.74 12.06
C ASP A 49 34.31 0.21 12.18
N ASP A 50 34.32 -0.35 13.40
CA ASP A 50 34.16 -1.79 13.68
C ASP A 50 32.71 -2.28 13.42
N LEU A 51 31.77 -1.37 13.10
CA LEU A 51 30.36 -1.70 12.93
C LEU A 51 30.04 -2.14 11.50
N ASP A 52 29.78 -3.44 11.31
CA ASP A 52 29.31 -3.99 10.03
C ASP A 52 27.88 -3.54 9.71
N ILE A 53 27.75 -2.69 8.68
CA ILE A 53 26.48 -2.20 8.17
C ILE A 53 26.41 -2.51 6.67
N GLN A 54 25.32 -3.14 6.25
CA GLN A 54 25.02 -3.44 4.85
C GLN A 54 23.71 -2.75 4.45
N VAL A 55 23.67 -2.14 3.26
CA VAL A 55 22.43 -1.59 2.68
C VAL A 55 22.04 -2.47 1.50
N ILE A 56 20.78 -2.90 1.49
CA ILE A 56 20.21 -3.74 0.44
C ILE A 56 19.03 -2.99 -0.16
N TYR A 57 18.99 -2.95 -1.50
CA TYR A 57 17.86 -2.47 -2.29
C TYR A 57 17.23 -3.68 -3.00
N PRO A 58 16.17 -4.32 -2.45
CA PRO A 58 15.50 -5.43 -3.12
C PRO A 58 14.82 -5.00 -4.41
N CYS A 59 14.30 -3.79 -4.42
CA CYS A 59 13.85 -3.03 -5.58
C CYS A 59 14.08 -1.54 -5.30
N ASP A 60 14.05 -0.72 -6.34
CA ASP A 60 14.21 0.72 -6.22
C ASP A 60 13.07 1.48 -6.89
N ILE A 61 12.26 2.18 -6.10
CA ILE A 61 11.13 2.96 -6.61
C ILE A 61 11.58 4.15 -7.46
N ALA A 62 12.80 4.68 -7.24
CA ALA A 62 13.35 5.74 -8.09
C ALA A 62 13.65 5.23 -9.51
N SER A 63 13.77 3.91 -9.65
CA SER A 63 13.92 3.20 -10.93
C SER A 63 12.61 2.54 -11.39
N ASP A 64 11.45 2.97 -10.85
CA ASP A 64 10.12 2.40 -11.11
C ASP A 64 10.00 0.89 -10.81
N GLN A 65 10.79 0.38 -9.86
CA GLN A 65 10.78 -1.05 -9.49
C GLN A 65 10.01 -1.31 -8.19
N TYR A 66 9.20 -2.38 -8.20
CA TYR A 66 8.44 -2.81 -7.04
C TYR A 66 8.47 -4.34 -6.93
N MET A 67 8.59 -4.84 -5.70
CA MET A 67 8.69 -6.28 -5.40
C MET A 67 7.51 -7.10 -5.94
N THR A 68 6.34 -6.48 -6.07
CA THR A 68 5.15 -7.13 -6.63
C THR A 68 5.43 -7.74 -8.01
N TRP A 69 6.24 -7.13 -8.86
CA TRP A 69 6.54 -7.62 -10.21
C TRP A 69 8.00 -7.97 -10.43
N SER A 70 8.95 -7.27 -9.79
CA SER A 70 10.37 -7.63 -9.86
C SER A 70 10.65 -8.98 -9.18
N GLY A 71 9.71 -9.44 -8.35
CA GLY A 71 9.78 -10.70 -7.62
C GLY A 71 10.36 -10.53 -6.22
N THR A 72 10.31 -11.62 -5.46
CA THR A 72 10.72 -11.68 -4.05
C THR A 72 12.00 -12.50 -3.86
N GLU A 73 12.68 -12.91 -4.93
CA GLU A 73 13.93 -13.68 -4.86
C GLU A 73 15.12 -12.76 -4.56
N PRO A 74 15.87 -12.98 -3.46
CA PRO A 74 17.11 -12.26 -3.21
C PRO A 74 18.18 -12.62 -4.23
N THR A 75 18.99 -11.64 -4.63
CA THR A 75 20.20 -11.92 -5.42
C THR A 75 21.19 -12.76 -4.62
N GLN A 76 22.17 -13.39 -5.30
CA GLN A 76 23.18 -14.21 -4.62
C GLN A 76 23.95 -13.41 -3.56
N GLU A 77 24.32 -12.17 -3.86
CA GLU A 77 24.98 -11.26 -2.92
C GLU A 77 24.10 -10.95 -1.71
N GLN A 78 22.83 -10.62 -1.93
CA GLN A 78 21.88 -10.35 -0.85
C GLN A 78 21.67 -11.59 0.03
N LYS A 79 21.58 -12.77 -0.58
CA LYS A 79 21.45 -14.05 0.13
C LYS A 79 22.68 -14.35 0.98
N GLU A 80 23.89 -14.01 0.53
CA GLU A 80 25.11 -14.15 1.31
C GLU A 80 25.13 -13.24 2.55
N ILE A 81 24.53 -12.04 2.45
CA ILE A 81 24.36 -11.14 3.60
C ILE A 81 23.32 -11.69 4.56
N LEU A 82 22.12 -12.04 4.06
CA LEU A 82 20.96 -12.43 4.87
C LEU A 82 21.12 -13.80 5.54
N SER A 83 21.70 -14.78 4.87
CA SER A 83 21.88 -16.14 5.40
C SER A 83 22.85 -16.22 6.59
N LYS A 84 23.76 -15.25 6.70
CA LYS A 84 24.74 -15.14 7.80
C LYS A 84 24.18 -14.48 9.06
N LEU A 85 22.96 -13.93 9.01
CA LEU A 85 22.37 -13.23 10.15
C LEU A 85 22.18 -14.16 11.36
N LYS A 86 22.46 -13.62 12.53
CA LYS A 86 22.35 -14.24 13.85
C LYS A 86 21.46 -13.40 14.79
N PRO A 87 21.02 -13.93 15.93
CA PRO A 87 20.11 -13.22 16.84
C PRO A 87 20.60 -11.87 17.37
N GLN A 88 21.92 -11.65 17.45
CA GLN A 88 22.50 -10.35 17.81
C GLN A 88 22.44 -9.30 16.68
N ASP A 89 22.20 -9.73 15.44
CA ASP A 89 22.12 -8.88 14.27
C ASP A 89 20.72 -8.27 14.15
N LYS A 90 20.61 -7.22 13.32
CA LYS A 90 19.37 -6.47 13.21
C LYS A 90 19.08 -6.01 11.80
N ILE A 91 17.84 -6.23 11.37
CA ILE A 91 17.30 -5.70 10.11
C ILE A 91 16.54 -4.40 10.40
N TYR A 92 16.77 -3.39 9.58
CA TYR A 92 16.00 -2.16 9.53
C TYR A 92 15.29 -2.12 8.19
N ILE A 93 13.96 -2.06 8.21
CA ILE A 93 13.16 -1.80 7.01
C ILE A 93 12.96 -0.29 6.96
N TRP A 94 13.42 0.33 5.89
CA TRP A 94 13.49 1.77 5.70
C TRP A 94 12.64 2.20 4.50
N GLY A 95 11.92 3.31 4.66
CA GLY A 95 11.18 3.95 3.58
C GLY A 95 10.02 4.80 4.09
N HIS A 96 9.24 5.34 3.18
CA HIS A 96 8.03 6.08 3.52
C HIS A 96 6.88 5.15 3.94
N GLY A 97 6.23 5.44 5.07
CA GLY A 97 5.05 4.70 5.50
C GLY A 97 3.78 5.34 4.96
N ALA A 98 2.88 4.55 4.36
CA ALA A 98 1.55 5.03 4.03
C ALA A 98 0.63 4.94 5.28
N PRO A 99 -0.14 6.00 5.61
CA PRO A 99 -0.97 5.99 6.81
C PRO A 99 -2.03 4.89 6.74
N ASN A 100 -1.99 3.96 7.70
CA ASN A 100 -2.96 2.87 7.92
C ASN A 100 -2.83 1.61 7.03
N TYR A 101 -1.80 1.48 6.21
CA TYR A 101 -1.65 0.33 5.31
C TYR A 101 -0.46 -0.55 5.71
N ALA A 102 -0.57 -1.86 5.53
CA ALA A 102 0.55 -2.79 5.69
C ALA A 102 1.51 -2.73 4.47
N TYR A 103 1.83 -1.51 4.04
CA TYR A 103 2.55 -1.17 2.82
C TYR A 103 3.63 -0.10 3.04
N ILE A 104 4.70 -0.23 2.27
CA ILE A 104 5.70 0.81 2.00
C ILE A 104 5.84 0.94 0.48
N PRO A 105 6.02 2.15 -0.10
CA PRO A 105 6.36 2.29 -1.51
C PRO A 105 7.47 1.31 -1.90
N GLY A 106 7.20 0.48 -2.92
CA GLY A 106 8.08 -0.60 -3.36
C GLY A 106 7.70 -2.01 -2.85
N ALA A 107 7.06 -2.17 -1.69
CA ALA A 107 6.77 -3.49 -1.13
C ALA A 107 5.60 -3.59 -0.13
N PHE A 108 4.90 -4.73 -0.16
CA PHE A 108 3.91 -5.13 0.84
C PHE A 108 4.52 -6.09 1.88
N TYR A 109 3.92 -6.20 3.07
CA TYR A 109 4.49 -7.06 4.13
C TYR A 109 4.65 -8.53 3.73
N THR A 110 3.77 -9.05 2.85
CA THR A 110 3.85 -10.45 2.37
C THR A 110 5.06 -10.65 1.47
N GLU A 111 5.37 -9.69 0.61
CA GLU A 111 6.51 -9.71 -0.32
C GLU A 111 7.82 -9.64 0.46
N ILE A 112 7.91 -8.79 1.48
CA ILE A 112 9.09 -8.73 2.36
C ILE A 112 9.23 -10.03 3.16
N ALA A 113 8.13 -10.58 3.69
CA ALA A 113 8.18 -11.83 4.43
C ALA A 113 8.70 -12.99 3.56
N GLU A 114 8.26 -13.05 2.30
CA GLU A 114 8.72 -14.05 1.34
C GLU A 114 10.20 -13.86 0.97
N TYR A 115 10.63 -12.62 0.73
CA TYR A 115 12.03 -12.28 0.47
C TYR A 115 12.95 -12.68 1.63
N LEU A 116 12.55 -12.38 2.86
CA LEU A 116 13.30 -12.77 4.06
C LEU A 116 13.30 -14.29 4.25
N GLU A 117 12.19 -14.97 3.95
CA GLU A 117 12.11 -16.43 3.99
C GLU A 117 13.09 -17.11 3.03
N LYS A 118 13.27 -16.55 1.83
CA LYS A 118 14.19 -17.07 0.80
C LYS A 118 15.66 -16.72 1.08
N GLY A 119 15.91 -15.59 1.75
CA GLY A 119 17.26 -15.10 2.02
C GLY A 119 17.88 -15.58 3.33
N ILE A 120 17.08 -15.77 4.39
CA ILE A 120 17.58 -16.03 5.74
C ILE A 120 17.70 -17.53 6.03
N ASN A 121 18.76 -17.92 6.73
CA ASN A 121 18.84 -19.25 7.33
C ASN A 121 18.01 -19.31 8.62
N LYS A 122 16.79 -19.86 8.51
CA LYS A 122 15.82 -19.94 9.61
C LYS A 122 16.35 -20.72 10.83
N GLU A 123 17.27 -21.66 10.62
CA GLU A 123 17.88 -22.45 11.70
C GLU A 123 18.74 -21.61 12.65
N ASN A 124 19.13 -20.40 12.26
CA ASN A 124 19.86 -19.49 13.16
C ASN A 124 18.99 -18.93 14.28
N PHE A 125 17.67 -19.06 14.19
CA PHE A 125 16.70 -18.42 15.09
C PHE A 125 15.79 -19.46 15.74
N GLY A 126 15.28 -19.15 16.92
CA GLY A 126 14.34 -20.00 17.65
C GLY A 126 14.69 -20.19 19.12
N PRO A 127 13.99 -21.12 19.80
CA PRO A 127 14.16 -21.38 21.23
C PRO A 127 15.62 -21.69 21.57
N GLY A 128 16.18 -20.98 22.56
CA GLY A 128 17.57 -21.13 23.00
C GLY A 128 18.63 -20.45 22.10
N LYS A 129 18.27 -20.02 20.88
CA LYS A 129 19.14 -19.23 19.99
C LYS A 129 18.82 -17.74 20.09
N GLY A 130 17.53 -17.42 20.12
CA GLY A 130 17.00 -16.06 20.12
C GLY A 130 16.32 -15.70 18.78
N PRO A 131 15.53 -14.61 18.76
CA PRO A 131 14.75 -14.21 17.61
C PRO A 131 15.56 -13.34 16.62
N LEU A 132 15.14 -13.35 15.34
CA LEU A 132 15.55 -12.34 14.37
C LEU A 132 14.96 -10.97 14.75
N ASN A 133 15.79 -9.94 14.87
CA ASN A 133 15.34 -8.61 15.27
C ASN A 133 15.10 -7.72 14.04
N ILE A 134 13.85 -7.32 13.82
CA ILE A 134 13.45 -6.42 12.73
C ILE A 134 12.92 -5.12 13.31
N THR A 135 13.31 -3.99 12.73
CA THR A 135 12.74 -2.68 13.05
C THR A 135 12.27 -1.97 11.79
N VAL A 136 10.98 -1.69 11.74
CA VAL A 136 10.31 -0.96 10.67
C VAL A 136 10.35 0.53 11.02
N GLU A 137 11.30 1.26 10.43
CA GLU A 137 11.50 2.70 10.65
C GLU A 137 10.69 3.52 9.64
N ILE A 138 9.37 3.34 9.66
CA ILE A 138 8.43 4.08 8.79
C ILE A 138 7.36 4.78 9.63
N CYS A 139 6.74 5.83 9.10
CA CYS A 139 5.58 6.47 9.72
C CYS A 139 4.47 5.45 10.00
N ASN A 140 3.97 5.40 11.24
CA ASN A 140 2.84 4.56 11.64
C ASN A 140 2.96 3.04 11.35
N GLY A 141 4.16 2.48 11.15
CA GLY A 141 4.33 1.06 10.83
C GLY A 141 3.80 0.06 11.87
N ALA A 142 3.49 0.49 13.09
CA ALA A 142 2.84 -0.32 14.13
C ALA A 142 1.37 0.05 14.38
N ARG A 143 0.78 0.97 13.60
CA ARG A 143 -0.62 1.37 13.73
C ARG A 143 -1.51 0.56 12.80
N GLY A 144 -2.65 0.09 13.30
CA GLY A 144 -3.66 -0.65 12.53
C GLY A 144 -4.44 -1.63 13.41
N GLY A 145 -5.77 -1.50 13.45
CA GLY A 145 -6.62 -2.37 14.28
C GLY A 145 -6.44 -2.18 15.79
N SER A 146 -7.21 -2.94 16.58
CA SER A 146 -7.06 -2.93 18.05
C SER A 146 -5.70 -3.49 18.44
N GLN A 147 -4.98 -2.81 19.34
CA GLN A 147 -3.64 -3.17 19.77
C GLN A 147 -2.63 -3.38 18.62
N GLY A 148 -2.86 -2.76 17.46
CA GLY A 148 -1.94 -2.84 16.33
C GLY A 148 -1.98 -4.14 15.54
N LYS A 149 -2.99 -5.00 15.75
CA LYS A 149 -3.12 -6.31 15.08
C LYS A 149 -3.12 -6.24 13.54
N ASP A 150 -3.56 -5.13 12.95
CA ASP A 150 -3.64 -4.95 11.49
C ASP A 150 -2.48 -4.10 10.95
N SER A 151 -1.51 -3.75 11.81
CA SER A 151 -0.33 -2.97 11.42
C SER A 151 0.67 -3.76 10.60
N PHE A 152 1.48 -3.05 9.81
CA PHE A 152 2.59 -3.62 9.04
C PHE A 152 3.47 -4.52 9.90
N ALA A 153 3.94 -4.00 11.04
CA ALA A 153 4.86 -4.72 11.92
C ALA A 153 4.22 -5.98 12.53
N ALA A 154 2.94 -5.91 12.95
CA ALA A 154 2.24 -7.07 13.50
C ALA A 154 1.98 -8.16 12.46
N LYS A 155 1.59 -7.79 11.24
CA LYS A 155 1.33 -8.70 10.12
C LYS A 155 2.63 -9.34 9.63
N LEU A 156 3.70 -8.57 9.48
CA LEU A 156 5.03 -9.09 9.15
C LEU A 156 5.52 -10.09 10.21
N HIS A 157 5.44 -9.73 11.50
CA HIS A 157 5.81 -10.64 12.60
C HIS A 157 5.01 -11.95 12.57
N SER A 158 3.69 -11.83 12.41
CA SER A 158 2.77 -12.97 12.32
C SER A 158 3.16 -13.90 11.18
N LEU A 159 3.31 -13.36 9.97
CA LEU A 159 3.59 -14.15 8.77
C LEU A 159 4.96 -14.83 8.84
N LEU A 160 6.00 -14.14 9.33
CA LEU A 160 7.31 -14.73 9.58
C LEU A 160 7.23 -15.91 10.55
N GLY A 161 6.48 -15.75 11.65
CA GLY A 161 6.27 -16.83 12.62
C GLY A 161 5.51 -18.03 12.04
N LYS A 162 4.45 -17.80 11.24
CA LYS A 162 3.72 -18.86 10.51
C LYS A 162 4.61 -19.59 9.49
N LYS A 163 5.60 -18.88 8.92
CA LYS A 163 6.63 -19.43 8.02
C LYS A 163 7.83 -20.06 8.76
N GLY A 164 7.76 -20.17 10.09
CA GLY A 164 8.78 -20.83 10.91
C GLY A 164 10.01 -19.97 11.25
N ILE A 165 9.95 -18.66 11.04
CA ILE A 165 11.01 -17.72 11.42
C ILE A 165 10.67 -17.11 12.77
N ASP A 166 11.43 -17.46 13.80
CA ASP A 166 11.32 -16.81 15.10
C ASP A 166 11.90 -15.39 15.02
N SER A 167 11.07 -14.40 15.33
CA SER A 167 11.41 -12.99 15.12
C SER A 167 10.74 -12.08 16.13
N THR A 168 11.30 -10.88 16.29
CA THR A 168 10.60 -9.72 16.84
C THR A 168 10.51 -8.65 15.76
N VAL A 169 9.37 -7.97 15.69
CA VAL A 169 9.20 -6.87 14.73
C VAL A 169 8.76 -5.63 15.48
N THR A 170 9.57 -4.60 15.38
CA THR A 170 9.32 -3.31 16.02
C THR A 170 8.77 -2.32 15.00
N GLY A 171 7.75 -1.54 15.34
CA GLY A 171 7.22 -0.49 14.48
C GLY A 171 6.90 0.80 15.23
N ARG A 172 6.78 1.90 14.48
CA ARG A 172 6.43 3.23 14.98
C ARG A 172 4.92 3.43 15.02
N LEU A 173 4.42 4.11 16.04
CA LEU A 173 3.00 4.49 16.16
C LEU A 173 2.74 5.96 15.80
N ARG A 174 3.80 6.70 15.51
CA ARG A 174 3.79 8.13 15.22
C ARG A 174 4.36 8.40 13.84
N ASN A 175 4.10 9.58 13.31
CA ASN A 175 4.76 10.06 12.11
C ASN A 175 6.23 10.30 12.44
N VAL A 176 7.10 9.92 11.52
CA VAL A 176 8.55 10.03 11.63
C VAL A 176 8.99 11.27 10.86
N PHE A 177 9.88 12.05 11.47
CA PHE A 177 10.55 13.17 10.82
C PHE A 177 12.06 12.96 10.91
N ILE A 178 12.71 12.96 9.76
CA ILE A 178 14.16 12.79 9.65
C ILE A 178 14.81 14.16 9.54
N ASP A 179 15.52 14.49 10.60
CA ASP A 179 16.30 15.71 10.71
C ASP A 179 17.77 15.34 10.49
N LEU A 180 18.27 15.51 9.27
CA LEU A 180 19.58 14.99 8.84
C LEU A 180 20.73 15.46 9.74
N GLN A 181 20.67 16.71 10.20
CA GLN A 181 21.70 17.32 11.05
C GLN A 181 21.69 16.71 12.45
N PHE A 182 20.50 16.49 13.00
CA PHE A 182 20.36 16.11 14.40
C PHE A 182 20.06 14.62 14.63
N LEU A 183 19.73 13.86 13.59
CA LEU A 183 19.53 12.42 13.63
C LEU A 183 20.73 11.68 14.25
N PRO A 184 22.00 12.00 13.91
CA PRO A 184 23.17 11.31 14.48
C PRO A 184 23.32 11.48 15.99
N LEU A 185 22.88 12.61 16.53
CA LEU A 185 23.06 12.96 17.94
C LEU A 185 21.85 12.55 18.78
N TYR A 186 20.66 12.88 18.31
CA TYR A 186 19.45 12.83 19.13
C TYR A 186 18.45 11.77 18.66
N GLY A 187 18.70 11.12 17.52
CA GLY A 187 17.83 10.09 16.95
C GLY A 187 16.57 10.65 16.27
N ILE A 188 15.70 9.73 15.85
CA ILE A 188 14.50 10.05 15.06
C ILE A 188 13.53 10.96 15.85
N LYS A 189 13.07 12.05 15.22
CA LYS A 189 11.96 12.88 15.71
C LYS A 189 10.64 12.23 15.31
N THR A 190 9.66 12.33 16.19
CA THR A 190 8.30 11.83 15.92
C THR A 190 7.26 12.85 16.32
N ILE A 191 6.12 12.81 15.66
CA ILE A 191 4.97 13.66 15.97
C ILE A 191 3.71 12.81 15.93
N GLU A 192 2.77 13.09 16.83
CA GLU A 192 1.46 12.45 16.74
C GLU A 192 0.79 12.86 15.43
N ARG A 193 0.19 11.90 14.75
CA ARG A 193 -0.42 12.14 13.43
C ARG A 193 -1.43 13.29 13.45
N ALA A 194 -2.22 13.38 14.51
CA ALA A 194 -3.17 14.48 14.71
C ALA A 194 -2.47 15.85 14.69
N ASN A 195 -1.35 15.97 15.38
CA ASN A 195 -0.58 17.20 15.45
C ASN A 195 0.12 17.49 14.13
N ASP A 196 0.61 16.48 13.41
CA ASP A 196 1.19 16.64 12.07
C ASP A 196 0.16 17.25 11.09
N GLY A 197 -1.08 16.77 11.11
CA GLY A 197 -2.16 17.34 10.29
C GLY A 197 -2.43 18.81 10.60
N LEU A 198 -2.42 19.19 11.88
CA LEU A 198 -2.62 20.59 12.30
C LEU A 198 -1.44 21.49 11.94
N VAL A 199 -0.21 20.98 12.04
CA VAL A 199 1.01 21.69 11.63
C VAL A 199 1.00 21.92 10.11
N LYS A 200 0.67 20.90 9.32
CA LYS A 200 0.55 21.01 7.86
C LYS A 200 -0.55 21.96 7.41
N ALA A 201 -1.62 22.07 8.19
CA ALA A 201 -2.69 23.03 7.97
C ALA A 201 -2.33 24.48 8.37
N GLY A 202 -1.13 24.71 8.93
CA GLY A 202 -0.69 26.03 9.39
C GLY A 202 -1.35 26.52 10.67
N ILE A 203 -2.00 25.63 11.44
CA ILE A 203 -2.74 25.97 12.66
C ILE A 203 -1.79 26.11 13.87
N TYR A 204 -0.72 25.33 13.91
CA TYR A 204 0.28 25.36 14.99
C TYR A 204 1.72 25.44 14.45
N GLU A 205 2.60 26.07 15.23
CA GLU A 205 4.03 26.07 14.97
C GLU A 205 4.62 24.65 15.12
N SER A 206 5.38 24.25 14.10
CA SER A 206 5.80 22.86 13.89
C SER A 206 6.71 22.34 15.00
N GLU A 207 7.71 23.11 15.44
CA GLU A 207 8.81 22.59 16.26
C GLU A 207 8.42 22.09 17.66
N SER A 208 7.42 22.72 18.29
CA SER A 208 6.99 22.38 19.65
C SER A 208 6.33 20.99 19.77
N MET A 209 5.82 20.47 18.65
CA MET A 209 5.05 19.22 18.60
C MET A 209 5.92 17.98 18.32
N TYR A 210 7.15 18.17 17.83
CA TYR A 210 8.07 17.07 17.55
C TYR A 210 8.81 16.63 18.81
N GLN A 211 8.76 15.34 19.07
CA GLN A 211 9.38 14.72 20.23
C GLN A 211 10.34 13.62 19.80
N ARG A 212 11.52 13.58 20.43
CA ARG A 212 12.49 12.50 20.25
C ARG A 212 12.30 11.46 21.34
N MET A 213 12.34 10.18 20.95
CA MET A 213 12.07 9.06 21.87
C MET A 213 10.77 9.25 22.65
N ALA A 214 9.75 9.76 21.98
CA ALA A 214 8.49 10.03 22.63
C ALA A 214 7.90 8.80 23.30
N GLU A 215 7.36 8.99 24.49
CA GLU A 215 6.56 8.00 25.18
C GLU A 215 5.48 7.45 24.25
N ARG A 216 5.27 6.13 24.31
CA ARG A 216 4.25 5.43 23.50
C ARG A 216 4.35 5.66 21.98
N SER A 217 5.55 5.92 21.46
CA SER A 217 5.76 6.10 20.01
C SER A 217 6.29 4.87 19.27
N LYS A 218 6.68 3.81 19.99
CA LYS A 218 7.28 2.59 19.41
C LYS A 218 6.85 1.34 20.17
N VAL A 219 6.44 0.31 19.45
CA VAL A 219 6.03 -0.99 20.03
C VAL A 219 6.71 -2.15 19.31
N THR A 220 6.97 -3.21 20.07
CA THR A 220 7.58 -4.44 19.57
C THR A 220 6.56 -5.56 19.68
N TYR A 221 6.35 -6.26 18.56
CA TYR A 221 5.55 -7.47 18.48
C TYR A 221 6.46 -8.68 18.64
N LYS A 222 6.04 -9.61 19.51
CA LYS A 222 6.73 -10.88 19.76
C LYS A 222 5.74 -11.96 20.17
N TRP A 223 6.17 -13.22 20.14
CA TRP A 223 5.43 -14.34 20.73
C TRP A 223 5.51 -14.29 22.26
N ASP A 224 4.43 -14.63 22.96
CA ASP A 224 4.41 -14.64 24.43
C ASP A 224 5.33 -15.75 24.97
N GLU A 225 6.08 -15.44 26.03
CA GLU A 225 6.92 -16.40 26.75
C GLU A 225 6.07 -17.45 27.48
N ARG A 226 4.82 -17.12 27.85
CA ARG A 226 3.89 -18.04 28.53
C ARG A 226 3.09 -18.93 27.57
N ASP A 227 2.79 -18.42 26.38
CA ASP A 227 2.15 -19.15 25.28
C ASP A 227 2.78 -18.68 23.97
N SER A 228 3.73 -19.47 23.45
CA SER A 228 4.47 -19.14 22.24
C SER A 228 3.62 -19.08 20.97
N ASN A 229 2.33 -19.43 21.05
CA ASN A 229 1.39 -19.26 19.96
C ASN A 229 0.70 -17.88 19.97
N VAL A 230 0.71 -17.16 21.09
CA VAL A 230 0.00 -15.88 21.21
C VAL A 230 0.93 -14.71 20.90
N GLN A 231 0.50 -13.83 19.99
CA GLN A 231 1.23 -12.60 19.72
C GLN A 231 0.88 -11.53 20.77
N VAL A 232 1.92 -10.90 21.30
CA VAL A 232 1.80 -9.77 22.23
C VAL A 232 2.53 -8.55 21.69
N ARG A 233 2.03 -7.37 22.03
CA ARG A 233 2.76 -6.11 21.87
C ARG A 233 3.34 -5.66 23.21
N VAL A 234 4.57 -5.17 23.18
CA VAL A 234 5.27 -4.60 24.35
C VAL A 234 5.87 -3.24 24.00
N ASP A 235 6.16 -2.43 25.02
CA ASP A 235 6.86 -1.16 24.84
C ASP A 235 8.32 -1.38 24.41
N SER A 236 8.67 -0.91 23.21
CA SER A 236 10.01 -1.13 22.65
C SER A 236 11.12 -0.43 23.42
N TYR A 237 10.81 0.72 24.01
CA TYR A 237 11.81 1.50 24.72
C TYR A 237 12.14 0.86 26.06
N ARG A 238 11.12 0.40 26.78
CA ARG A 238 11.29 -0.42 27.98
C ARG A 238 12.08 -1.69 27.69
N GLU A 239 11.74 -2.42 26.62
CA GLU A 239 12.45 -3.64 26.23
C GLU A 239 13.91 -3.35 25.86
N SER A 240 14.16 -2.28 25.10
CA SER A 240 15.52 -1.83 24.78
C SER A 240 16.33 -1.48 26.04
N THR A 241 15.72 -0.84 27.04
CA THR A 241 16.36 -0.51 28.31
C THR A 241 16.65 -1.76 29.14
N LEU A 242 15.73 -2.73 29.18
CA LEU A 242 15.94 -4.03 29.84
C LEU A 242 17.11 -4.80 29.23
N ILE A 243 17.18 -4.89 27.90
CA ILE A 243 18.30 -5.56 27.21
C ILE A 243 19.63 -4.86 27.53
N GLY A 244 19.63 -3.52 27.55
CA GLY A 244 20.80 -2.74 27.94
C GLY A 244 21.25 -3.04 29.37
N PHE A 245 20.30 -3.14 30.30
CA PHE A 245 20.58 -3.50 31.68
C PHE A 245 21.13 -4.92 31.84
N ILE A 246 20.59 -5.91 31.13
CA ILE A 246 21.07 -7.30 31.21
C ILE A 246 22.54 -7.39 30.80
N LYS A 247 22.95 -6.65 29.76
CA LYS A 247 24.37 -6.58 29.34
C LYS A 247 25.25 -5.92 30.40
N LEU A 248 24.83 -4.79 30.94
CA LEU A 248 25.53 -4.10 32.04
C LEU A 248 25.68 -5.03 33.27
N LYS A 249 24.59 -5.69 33.67
CA LYS A 249 24.57 -6.68 34.76
C LYS A 249 25.59 -7.79 34.51
N GLN A 250 25.61 -8.35 33.31
CA GLN A 250 26.54 -9.42 32.93
C GLN A 250 28.00 -8.95 33.06
N SER A 251 28.37 -7.80 32.48
CA SER A 251 29.74 -7.28 32.57
C SER A 251 30.18 -6.97 34.01
N ILE A 252 29.28 -6.44 34.83
CA ILE A 252 29.56 -6.23 36.26
C ILE A 252 29.82 -7.56 36.96
N LEU A 253 28.98 -8.57 36.73
CA LEU A 253 29.12 -9.89 37.37
C LEU A 253 30.40 -10.61 36.91
N GLU A 254 30.72 -10.58 35.62
CA GLU A 254 31.97 -11.14 35.07
C GLU A 254 33.20 -10.49 35.72
N ARG A 255 33.24 -9.16 35.79
CA ARG A 255 34.33 -8.42 36.43
C ARG A 255 34.50 -8.76 37.92
N MET A 256 33.39 -9.05 38.61
CA MET A 256 33.39 -9.46 40.01
C MET A 256 33.86 -10.91 40.18
N ASN A 257 33.60 -11.79 39.20
CA ASN A 257 34.09 -13.17 39.21
C ASN A 257 35.60 -13.25 39.02
N ASP A 258 36.17 -12.33 38.23
CA ASP A 258 37.61 -12.26 37.95
C ASP A 258 38.43 -11.69 39.12
N SER A 259 37.78 -11.00 40.07
CA SER A 259 38.45 -10.55 41.29
C SER A 259 38.64 -11.71 42.28
N TYR A 260 39.87 -11.87 42.80
CA TYR A 260 40.27 -12.90 43.78
C TYR A 260 39.39 -13.01 45.05
N THR A 261 38.49 -12.05 45.27
CA THR A 261 37.45 -12.07 46.30
C THR A 261 36.18 -12.70 45.72
N GLY A 262 36.10 -14.04 45.79
CA GLY A 262 35.07 -14.84 45.14
C GLY A 262 33.62 -14.39 45.36
N LEU A 263 32.78 -14.75 44.38
CA LEU A 263 31.31 -14.66 44.24
C LEU A 263 30.44 -14.85 45.49
N LEU A 264 30.97 -15.32 46.61
CA LEU A 264 30.17 -15.96 47.66
C LEU A 264 29.55 -15.02 48.70
N ASN A 265 29.63 -13.68 48.58
CA ASN A 265 28.95 -12.85 49.60
C ASN A 265 28.49 -11.44 49.21
N ASN A 266 28.34 -11.11 47.93
CA ASN A 266 27.84 -9.78 47.56
C ASN A 266 26.31 -9.72 47.43
N ARG A 267 25.63 -10.10 48.53
CA ARG A 267 24.16 -10.16 48.65
C ARG A 267 23.52 -8.81 48.30
N ASP A 268 24.15 -7.71 48.68
CA ASP A 268 23.65 -6.37 48.40
C ASP A 268 23.76 -5.99 46.92
N LEU A 269 24.86 -6.36 46.24
CA LEU A 269 24.96 -6.18 44.78
C LEU A 269 23.85 -6.95 44.06
N HIS A 270 23.66 -8.22 44.42
CA HIS A 270 22.61 -9.06 43.82
C HIS A 270 21.22 -8.49 44.08
N LYS A 271 20.96 -8.00 45.30
CA LYS A 271 19.70 -7.35 45.64
C LYS A 271 19.47 -6.10 44.79
N ILE A 272 20.48 -5.26 44.58
CA ILE A 272 20.36 -4.07 43.74
C ILE A 272 20.09 -4.45 42.28
N LEU A 273 20.87 -5.40 41.73
CA LEU A 273 20.71 -5.87 40.35
C LEU A 273 19.33 -6.47 40.11
N LEU A 274 18.86 -7.36 41.00
CA LEU A 274 17.52 -7.96 40.93
C LEU A 274 16.41 -6.93 41.09
N THR A 275 16.61 -5.92 41.95
CA THR A 275 15.63 -4.83 42.10
C THR A 275 15.43 -4.10 40.77
N ILE A 276 16.51 -3.76 40.07
CA ILE A 276 16.43 -3.09 38.76
C ILE A 276 15.80 -4.02 37.72
N GLU A 277 16.26 -5.27 37.64
CA GLU A 277 15.77 -6.27 36.70
C GLU A 277 14.27 -6.51 36.81
N PHE A 278 13.79 -6.83 38.02
CA PHE A 278 12.38 -7.14 38.23
C PHE A 278 11.47 -5.95 37.93
N ASN A 279 11.89 -4.72 38.26
CA ASN A 279 11.09 -3.54 37.92
C ASN A 279 11.07 -3.31 36.40
N LEU A 280 12.18 -3.50 35.69
CA LEU A 280 12.20 -3.37 34.23
C LEU A 280 11.40 -4.48 33.52
N MET A 281 11.34 -5.69 34.06
CA MET A 281 10.59 -6.83 33.47
C MET A 281 9.06 -6.76 33.64
N GLN A 282 8.54 -5.94 34.56
CA GLN A 282 7.11 -5.86 34.92
C GLN A 282 6.20 -5.23 33.85
N ASN A 283 5.99 -5.90 32.72
CA ASN A 283 5.30 -5.32 31.57
C ASN A 283 3.78 -5.13 31.73
N ASP A 284 3.21 -5.52 32.87
CA ASP A 284 1.78 -5.46 33.21
C ASP A 284 1.39 -4.21 34.01
N LYS A 285 2.37 -3.40 34.46
CA LYS A 285 2.15 -2.15 35.18
C LYS A 285 3.14 -1.05 34.81
N ASN A 286 2.77 0.18 35.18
CA ASN A 286 3.60 1.37 35.00
C ASN A 286 4.94 1.22 35.72
N LEU A 287 5.99 1.81 35.15
CA LEU A 287 7.34 1.76 35.69
C LEU A 287 7.52 2.78 36.81
N ASP A 288 8.07 2.35 37.95
CA ASP A 288 8.57 3.26 38.97
C ASP A 288 9.97 3.77 38.56
N ILE A 289 9.98 4.82 37.73
CA ILE A 289 11.22 5.44 37.23
C ILE A 289 12.06 6.03 38.36
N SER A 290 11.42 6.58 39.40
CA SER A 290 12.11 7.13 40.57
C SER A 290 12.90 6.05 41.32
N LEU A 291 12.27 4.89 41.57
CA LEU A 291 12.92 3.74 42.18
C LEU A 291 14.06 3.20 41.31
N LEU A 292 13.85 3.11 40.00
CA LEU A 292 14.89 2.66 39.05
C LEU A 292 16.10 3.59 39.05
N GLN A 293 15.89 4.91 38.95
CA GLN A 293 16.97 5.90 39.00
C GLN A 293 17.72 5.84 40.34
N LYS A 294 17.00 5.74 41.46
CA LYS A 294 17.60 5.59 42.80
C LYS A 294 18.43 4.30 42.92
N SER A 295 17.90 3.19 42.41
CA SER A 295 18.56 1.88 42.46
C SER A 295 19.80 1.84 41.56
N THR A 296 19.73 2.42 40.37
CA THR A 296 20.87 2.55 39.44
C THR A 296 21.96 3.43 40.02
N LYS A 297 21.62 4.58 40.61
CA LYS A 297 22.60 5.44 41.30
C LYS A 297 23.30 4.68 42.45
N ARG A 298 22.54 3.90 43.22
CA ARG A 298 23.08 3.03 44.28
C ARG A 298 24.00 1.95 43.70
N LEU A 299 23.64 1.35 42.57
CA LEU A 299 24.50 0.38 41.87
C LEU A 299 25.86 0.99 41.53
N GLY A 300 25.88 2.18 40.92
CA GLY A 300 27.13 2.86 40.57
C GLY A 300 28.02 3.14 41.78
N GLN A 301 27.43 3.65 42.88
CA GLN A 301 28.15 3.86 44.14
C GLN A 301 28.72 2.56 44.72
N TYR A 302 27.93 1.49 44.65
CA TYR A 302 28.34 0.18 45.15
C TYR A 302 29.48 -0.42 44.34
N CYS A 303 29.41 -0.36 43.00
CA CYS A 303 30.48 -0.82 42.12
C CYS A 303 31.79 -0.06 42.36
N LEU A 304 31.74 1.27 42.56
CA LEU A 304 32.92 2.07 42.94
C LEU A 304 33.53 1.61 44.26
N SER A 305 32.69 1.28 45.26
CA SER A 305 33.16 0.77 46.55
C SER A 305 33.79 -0.62 46.48
N LEU A 306 33.45 -1.39 45.43
CA LEU A 306 34.03 -2.71 45.14
C LEU A 306 35.29 -2.62 44.25
N GLY A 307 35.77 -1.41 43.95
CA GLY A 307 36.99 -1.20 43.17
C GLY A 307 36.80 -1.23 41.66
N ILE A 308 35.56 -1.24 41.15
CA ILE A 308 35.29 -0.99 39.73
C ILE A 308 35.44 0.52 39.49
N SER A 309 36.40 0.93 38.68
CA SER A 309 36.64 2.33 38.39
C SER A 309 35.50 2.98 37.58
N LYS A 310 35.44 4.32 37.58
CA LYS A 310 34.50 5.07 36.73
C LYS A 310 34.69 4.76 35.24
N ASN A 311 35.94 4.56 34.82
CA ASN A 311 36.25 4.24 33.42
C ASN A 311 35.75 2.83 33.06
N GLU A 312 35.93 1.84 33.94
CA GLU A 312 35.36 0.49 33.74
C GLU A 312 33.82 0.54 33.69
N LEU A 313 33.16 1.27 34.60
CA LEU A 313 31.70 1.44 34.56
C LEU A 313 31.22 2.08 33.26
N LYS A 314 31.95 3.08 32.75
CA LYS A 314 31.67 3.69 31.46
C LYS A 314 31.80 2.67 30.32
N GLN A 315 32.86 1.86 30.32
CA GLN A 315 33.06 0.77 29.35
C GLN A 315 31.97 -0.30 29.42
N PHE A 316 31.44 -0.59 30.62
CA PHE A 316 30.29 -1.49 30.78
C PHE A 316 28.96 -0.89 30.28
N GLY A 317 28.95 0.39 29.90
CA GLY A 317 27.76 1.09 29.41
C GLY A 317 26.85 1.63 30.52
N PHE A 318 27.38 1.85 31.72
CA PHE A 318 26.59 2.33 32.87
C PHE A 318 25.92 3.69 32.60
N ASP A 319 26.67 4.66 32.07
CA ASP A 319 26.15 6.01 31.80
C ASP A 319 25.04 5.98 30.73
N TYR A 320 25.21 5.14 29.71
CA TYR A 320 24.19 4.93 28.68
C TYR A 320 22.90 4.32 29.25
N PHE A 321 23.03 3.34 30.14
CA PHE A 321 21.87 2.76 30.81
C PHE A 321 21.17 3.79 31.71
N LEU A 322 21.93 4.55 32.50
CA LEU A 322 21.39 5.60 33.36
C LEU A 322 20.62 6.65 32.55
N ASP A 323 21.19 7.12 31.43
CA ASP A 323 20.54 8.09 30.54
C ASP A 323 19.25 7.55 29.89
N SER A 324 19.17 6.23 29.71
CA SER A 324 17.98 5.60 29.14
C SER A 324 16.76 5.62 30.09
N LEU A 325 16.97 5.74 31.40
CA LEU A 325 15.89 5.81 32.41
C LEU A 325 15.26 7.20 32.43
N GLY A 326 13.97 7.28 32.12
CA GLY A 326 13.24 8.55 31.98
C GLY A 326 13.27 9.16 30.58
N LYS A 327 14.20 8.73 29.70
CA LYS A 327 14.20 9.11 28.28
C LYS A 327 13.59 8.04 27.36
N LYS A 328 13.90 6.77 27.61
CA LYS A 328 13.38 5.63 26.86
C LYS A 328 12.33 4.89 27.68
N ALA A 329 12.75 4.34 28.82
CA ALA A 329 11.83 3.74 29.77
C ALA A 329 11.18 4.86 30.58
N THR A 330 9.90 5.14 30.30
CA THR A 330 9.09 6.16 30.97
C THR A 330 7.99 5.51 31.82
N GLU A 331 7.39 6.28 32.73
CA GLU A 331 6.35 5.78 33.65
C GLU A 331 5.09 5.30 32.90
N ASN A 332 4.66 6.02 31.85
CA ASN A 332 3.44 5.75 31.10
C ASN A 332 3.71 5.09 29.73
N GLY A 333 4.79 4.31 29.62
CA GLY A 333 5.04 3.46 28.45
C GLY A 333 3.90 2.45 28.22
N PHE A 334 3.93 1.73 27.09
CA PHE A 334 2.90 0.73 26.84
C PHE A 334 2.97 -0.45 27.82
N LEU A 335 1.81 -0.82 28.36
CA LEU A 335 1.65 -2.11 29.00
C LEU A 335 1.54 -3.21 27.93
N LYS A 336 2.03 -4.39 28.28
CA LYS A 336 1.90 -5.62 27.49
C LYS A 336 0.42 -5.89 27.24
N ALA A 337 0.08 -6.16 25.98
CA ALA A 337 -1.26 -6.56 25.60
C ALA A 337 -1.21 -7.62 24.49
N GLU A 338 -2.13 -8.57 24.55
CA GLU A 338 -2.37 -9.50 23.45
C GLU A 338 -2.95 -8.77 22.24
N THR A 339 -2.55 -9.16 21.04
CA THR A 339 -3.08 -8.57 19.80
C THR A 339 -4.28 -9.35 19.26
N GLY A 340 -4.50 -10.57 19.74
CA GLY A 340 -5.51 -11.51 19.23
C GLY A 340 -5.05 -12.32 18.01
N ILE A 341 -3.80 -12.13 17.55
CA ILE A 341 -3.18 -12.97 16.52
C ILE A 341 -2.54 -14.19 17.16
N ARG A 342 -2.69 -15.36 16.52
CA ARG A 342 -2.01 -16.58 16.92
C ARG A 342 -1.15 -17.18 15.80
N LYS A 343 -0.07 -17.85 16.19
CA LYS A 343 0.88 -18.52 15.30
C LYS A 343 0.28 -19.75 14.60
N ASP A 344 -0.69 -20.40 15.24
CA ASP A 344 -1.40 -21.58 14.75
C ASP A 344 -2.61 -21.26 13.85
N GLN A 345 -2.93 -19.98 13.67
CA GLN A 345 -3.96 -19.56 12.71
C GLN A 345 -3.51 -19.85 11.28
N PRO A 346 -4.42 -20.28 10.39
CA PRO A 346 -4.10 -20.50 8.99
C PRO A 346 -3.58 -19.19 8.33
N LEU A 347 -2.85 -19.36 7.23
CA LEU A 347 -2.50 -18.23 6.37
C LEU A 347 -3.78 -17.57 5.83
N LEU A 348 -3.83 -16.24 5.88
CA LEU A 348 -4.84 -15.44 5.19
C LEU A 348 -4.75 -15.69 3.68
N GLU A 349 -5.79 -15.37 2.90
CA GLU A 349 -5.75 -15.63 1.46
C GLU A 349 -4.62 -14.87 0.77
N ILE A 350 -4.43 -13.59 1.13
CA ILE A 350 -3.31 -12.75 0.66
C ILE A 350 -1.93 -13.22 1.14
N GLU A 351 -1.86 -14.08 2.16
CA GLU A 351 -0.60 -14.64 2.67
C GLU A 351 -0.20 -15.95 1.96
N LYS A 352 -1.11 -16.57 1.20
CA LYS A 352 -0.87 -17.85 0.52
C LYS A 352 -0.10 -17.71 -0.78
N LYS A 353 -0.32 -16.60 -1.50
CA LYS A 353 0.24 -16.30 -2.82
C LYS A 353 0.49 -14.81 -2.94
N SER A 354 1.45 -14.42 -3.78
CA SER A 354 1.69 -13.01 -4.06
C SER A 354 0.48 -12.36 -4.75
N PHE A 355 0.38 -11.03 -4.71
CA PHE A 355 -0.64 -10.31 -5.48
C PHE A 355 -0.51 -10.60 -6.97
N TYR A 356 0.73 -10.67 -7.47
CA TYR A 356 1.02 -11.03 -8.86
C TYR A 356 0.40 -12.37 -9.24
N GLU A 357 0.70 -13.43 -8.50
CA GLU A 357 0.17 -14.76 -8.78
C GLU A 357 -1.35 -14.82 -8.66
N SER A 358 -1.90 -14.19 -7.61
CA SER A 358 -3.33 -14.29 -7.31
C SER A 358 -4.19 -13.55 -8.33
N ILE A 359 -3.78 -12.34 -8.71
CA ILE A 359 -4.52 -11.52 -9.70
C ILE A 359 -4.36 -12.12 -11.09
N ASN A 360 -3.15 -12.54 -11.49
CA ASN A 360 -2.92 -13.12 -12.80
C ASN A 360 -3.59 -14.49 -13.00
N ALA A 361 -3.82 -15.25 -11.91
CA ALA A 361 -4.57 -16.50 -11.95
C ALA A 361 -6.09 -16.30 -11.97
N HIS A 362 -6.58 -15.06 -11.83
CA HIS A 362 -8.02 -14.80 -11.88
C HIS A 362 -8.57 -15.05 -13.30
N PRO A 363 -9.71 -15.76 -13.48
CA PRO A 363 -10.21 -16.17 -14.79
C PRO A 363 -10.31 -15.03 -15.81
N SER A 364 -10.81 -13.87 -15.40
CA SER A 364 -10.92 -12.70 -16.29
C SER A 364 -9.56 -12.19 -16.79
N PHE A 365 -8.54 -12.17 -15.93
CA PHE A 365 -7.17 -11.75 -16.28
C PHE A 365 -6.48 -12.79 -17.15
N MET A 366 -6.62 -14.08 -16.84
CA MET A 366 -6.12 -15.18 -17.68
C MET A 366 -6.68 -15.11 -19.10
N GLU A 367 -7.97 -14.87 -19.23
CA GLU A 367 -8.64 -14.79 -20.52
C GLU A 367 -8.19 -13.58 -21.32
N LEU A 368 -8.02 -12.42 -20.66
CA LEU A 368 -7.49 -11.23 -21.31
C LEU A 368 -6.08 -11.47 -21.86
N ASN A 369 -5.20 -12.11 -21.08
CA ASN A 369 -3.85 -12.49 -21.52
C ASN A 369 -3.87 -13.43 -22.73
N ARG A 370 -4.73 -14.46 -22.69
CA ARG A 370 -4.89 -15.41 -23.82
C ARG A 370 -5.28 -14.67 -25.11
N LEU A 371 -6.23 -13.74 -25.01
CA LEU A 371 -6.70 -12.95 -26.15
C LEU A 371 -5.59 -12.04 -26.71
N VAL A 372 -4.76 -11.45 -25.85
CA VAL A 372 -3.62 -10.64 -26.27
C VAL A 372 -2.57 -11.47 -27.01
N CYS A 373 -2.30 -12.70 -26.57
CA CYS A 373 -1.44 -13.63 -27.32
C CYS A 373 -1.98 -13.90 -28.73
N ILE A 374 -3.29 -14.15 -28.87
CA ILE A 374 -3.93 -14.38 -30.17
C ILE A 374 -3.83 -13.15 -31.08
N LEU A 375 -4.01 -11.94 -30.54
CA LEU A 375 -3.86 -10.70 -31.29
C LEU A 375 -2.42 -10.52 -31.81
N LYS A 376 -1.41 -10.89 -31.00
CA LYS A 376 0.00 -10.90 -31.40
C LYS A 376 0.27 -11.95 -32.50
N GLU A 377 -0.32 -13.14 -32.41
CA GLU A 377 -0.15 -14.22 -33.39
C GLU A 377 -0.71 -13.88 -34.78
N LYS A 378 -1.78 -13.09 -34.86
CA LYS A 378 -2.36 -12.64 -36.15
C LYS A 378 -1.41 -11.72 -36.95
N ASN A 379 -0.46 -11.08 -36.27
CA ASN A 379 0.67 -10.34 -36.84
C ASN A 379 0.32 -9.31 -37.93
N THR A 380 -0.78 -8.56 -37.75
CA THR A 380 -1.09 -7.38 -38.57
C THR A 380 -0.84 -6.11 -37.76
N SER A 381 -0.45 -5.00 -38.41
CA SER A 381 -0.18 -3.73 -37.72
C SER A 381 -1.32 -3.30 -36.79
N SER A 382 -2.56 -3.53 -37.20
CA SER A 382 -3.76 -3.23 -36.41
C SER A 382 -3.96 -4.11 -35.18
N THR A 383 -3.56 -5.39 -35.21
CA THR A 383 -3.71 -6.32 -34.07
C THR A 383 -2.53 -6.22 -33.11
N THR A 384 -1.33 -5.92 -33.61
CA THR A 384 -0.15 -5.64 -32.78
C THR A 384 -0.36 -4.38 -31.95
N GLU A 385 -0.80 -3.27 -32.56
CA GLU A 385 -1.13 -2.04 -31.84
C GLU A 385 -2.25 -2.26 -30.80
N LEU A 386 -3.27 -3.06 -31.14
CA LEU A 386 -4.33 -3.40 -30.19
C LEU A 386 -3.81 -4.23 -29.01
N ALA A 387 -2.92 -5.18 -29.27
CA ALA A 387 -2.29 -6.00 -28.23
C ALA A 387 -1.40 -5.16 -27.30
N GLU A 388 -0.72 -4.14 -27.81
CA GLU A 388 0.08 -3.19 -27.02
C GLU A 388 -0.80 -2.29 -26.14
N ILE A 389 -1.92 -1.77 -26.68
CA ILE A 389 -2.88 -0.95 -25.93
C ILE A 389 -3.50 -1.72 -24.75
N ILE A 390 -3.84 -3.00 -24.98
CA ILE A 390 -4.43 -3.85 -23.95
C ILE A 390 -3.36 -4.25 -22.92
N GLY A 391 -2.19 -4.67 -23.40
CA GLY A 391 -1.11 -5.17 -22.57
C GLY A 391 -1.30 -6.60 -22.11
N SER A 392 -0.23 -7.22 -21.64
CA SER A 392 -0.24 -8.57 -21.05
C SER A 392 0.78 -8.72 -19.91
N SER A 393 1.41 -7.62 -19.51
CA SER A 393 2.38 -7.55 -18.43
C SER A 393 1.86 -6.63 -17.35
N CYS A 394 2.40 -6.76 -16.13
CA CYS A 394 2.12 -5.84 -15.02
C CYS A 394 3.05 -4.61 -15.06
N ASP A 395 4.07 -4.63 -15.93
CA ASP A 395 4.99 -3.54 -16.20
C ASP A 395 4.57 -2.86 -17.49
N GLY A 396 3.98 -1.67 -17.37
CA GLY A 396 3.55 -0.87 -18.51
C GLY A 396 2.51 0.19 -18.16
N TYR A 397 2.32 1.12 -19.08
CA TYR A 397 1.22 2.09 -19.07
C TYR A 397 0.05 1.56 -19.93
N ASP A 398 -0.33 0.30 -19.71
CA ASP A 398 -1.38 -0.40 -20.45
C ASP A 398 -2.62 -0.70 -19.59
N LEU A 399 -3.68 -1.18 -20.25
CA LEU A 399 -4.97 -1.44 -19.59
C LEU A 399 -4.88 -2.61 -18.60
N TYR A 400 -4.09 -3.64 -18.91
CA TYR A 400 -3.86 -4.79 -18.03
C TYR A 400 -3.20 -4.35 -16.71
N SER A 401 -2.08 -3.63 -16.81
CA SER A 401 -1.30 -3.10 -15.69
C SER A 401 -2.16 -2.19 -14.82
N THR A 402 -3.02 -1.37 -15.43
CA THR A 402 -4.00 -0.56 -14.72
C THR A 402 -4.95 -1.40 -13.88
N PHE A 403 -5.63 -2.38 -14.48
CA PHE A 403 -6.59 -3.22 -13.77
C PHE A 403 -5.93 -4.00 -12.63
N PHE A 404 -4.70 -4.45 -12.86
CA PHE A 404 -3.88 -5.10 -11.86
C PHE A 404 -3.61 -4.15 -10.67
N LEU A 405 -3.09 -2.94 -10.93
CA LEU A 405 -2.75 -1.97 -9.89
C LEU A 405 -3.98 -1.53 -9.08
N LEU A 406 -5.11 -1.30 -9.74
CA LEU A 406 -6.37 -0.96 -9.07
C LEU A 406 -6.84 -2.10 -8.14
N THR A 407 -6.75 -3.35 -8.61
CA THR A 407 -7.08 -4.53 -7.82
C THR A 407 -6.14 -4.66 -6.62
N ARG A 408 -4.84 -4.53 -6.84
CA ARG A 408 -3.82 -4.56 -5.78
C ARG A 408 -4.09 -3.50 -4.72
N ASN A 409 -4.28 -2.25 -5.14
CA ASN A 409 -4.52 -1.12 -4.24
C ASN A 409 -5.80 -1.31 -3.41
N TYR A 410 -6.87 -1.84 -4.01
CA TYR A 410 -8.11 -2.16 -3.30
C TYR A 410 -7.87 -3.11 -2.12
N ASN A 411 -7.12 -4.19 -2.34
CA ASN A 411 -6.84 -5.18 -1.32
C ASN A 411 -5.87 -4.67 -0.25
N MET A 412 -4.90 -3.83 -0.64
CA MET A 412 -4.00 -3.16 0.31
C MET A 412 -4.74 -2.19 1.23
N VAL A 413 -5.75 -1.47 0.70
CA VAL A 413 -6.56 -0.54 1.48
C VAL A 413 -7.46 -1.29 2.46
N LYS A 414 -8.12 -2.37 2.01
CA LYS A 414 -9.00 -3.15 2.88
C LYS A 414 -8.24 -3.93 3.96
N ASN A 415 -7.13 -4.56 3.59
CA ASN A 415 -6.25 -5.32 4.49
C ASN A 415 -7.00 -6.27 5.46
N ASP A 416 -8.11 -6.86 5.01
CA ASP A 416 -8.96 -7.77 5.79
C ASP A 416 -8.50 -9.23 5.69
N GLY A 417 -7.48 -9.49 4.87
CA GLY A 417 -6.91 -10.81 4.64
C GLY A 417 -7.49 -11.56 3.44
N LEU A 418 -8.46 -10.97 2.73
CA LEU A 418 -9.07 -11.53 1.53
C LEU A 418 -8.39 -11.02 0.26
N MET A 419 -8.49 -11.80 -0.81
CA MET A 419 -8.05 -11.40 -2.15
C MET A 419 -9.26 -11.25 -3.07
N VAL A 420 -9.68 -10.01 -3.30
CA VAL A 420 -10.90 -9.69 -4.06
C VAL A 420 -10.56 -8.89 -5.31
N VAL A 421 -11.03 -9.35 -6.47
CA VAL A 421 -11.12 -8.50 -7.67
C VAL A 421 -12.43 -7.71 -7.56
N PRO A 422 -12.40 -6.37 -7.48
CA PRO A 422 -13.62 -5.58 -7.39
C PRO A 422 -14.54 -5.79 -8.59
N ASP A 423 -15.85 -5.94 -8.35
CA ASP A 423 -16.87 -6.15 -9.39
C ASP A 423 -16.76 -5.23 -10.60
N TYR A 424 -16.41 -3.96 -10.39
CA TYR A 424 -16.32 -2.99 -11.47
C TYR A 424 -15.11 -3.26 -12.38
N ILE A 425 -14.01 -3.74 -11.83
CA ILE A 425 -12.83 -4.17 -12.60
C ILE A 425 -13.16 -5.45 -13.34
N GLU A 426 -13.73 -6.44 -12.64
CA GLU A 426 -14.06 -7.75 -13.22
C GLU A 426 -15.06 -7.62 -14.37
N LYS A 427 -16.15 -6.85 -14.19
CA LYS A 427 -17.13 -6.59 -15.25
C LYS A 427 -16.50 -5.91 -16.45
N SER A 428 -15.56 -4.99 -16.24
CA SER A 428 -14.86 -4.28 -17.31
C SER A 428 -14.00 -5.21 -18.14
N ILE A 429 -13.21 -6.06 -17.49
CA ILE A 429 -12.38 -7.07 -18.16
C ILE A 429 -13.26 -8.08 -18.90
N ASN A 430 -14.35 -8.56 -18.30
CA ASN A 430 -15.25 -9.52 -18.94
C ASN A 430 -15.94 -8.93 -20.19
N LEU A 431 -16.34 -7.65 -20.15
CA LEU A 431 -16.88 -6.97 -21.33
C LEU A 431 -15.81 -6.83 -22.42
N LEU A 432 -14.59 -6.45 -22.05
CA LEU A 432 -13.44 -6.37 -22.97
C LEU A 432 -13.17 -7.72 -23.65
N ASN A 433 -13.09 -8.80 -22.87
CA ASN A 433 -12.89 -10.15 -23.37
C ASN A 433 -13.97 -10.52 -24.40
N ARG A 434 -15.25 -10.28 -24.08
CA ARG A 434 -16.37 -10.54 -25.00
C ARG A 434 -16.26 -9.76 -26.32
N MET A 435 -15.78 -8.51 -26.29
CA MET A 435 -15.60 -7.72 -27.50
C MET A 435 -14.51 -8.28 -28.41
N ILE A 436 -13.38 -8.67 -27.82
CA ILE A 436 -12.26 -9.22 -28.58
C ILE A 436 -12.63 -10.59 -29.17
N HIS A 437 -13.27 -11.45 -28.37
CA HIS A 437 -13.88 -12.71 -28.83
C HIS A 437 -14.76 -12.50 -30.05
N LEU A 438 -15.70 -11.57 -29.95
CA LEU A 438 -16.67 -11.30 -31.01
C LEU A 438 -16.02 -10.81 -32.30
N ALA A 439 -14.98 -9.96 -32.19
CA ALA A 439 -14.30 -9.39 -33.33
C ALA A 439 -13.30 -10.35 -34.01
N TYR A 440 -12.64 -11.22 -33.23
CA TYR A 440 -11.44 -11.93 -33.70
C TYR A 440 -11.51 -13.47 -33.68
N GLU A 441 -12.41 -14.06 -32.89
CA GLU A 441 -12.56 -15.52 -32.76
C GLU A 441 -13.96 -16.03 -33.14
N SER A 442 -15.01 -15.20 -32.99
CA SER A 442 -16.39 -15.61 -33.22
C SER A 442 -16.66 -16.01 -34.68
N LYS A 443 -17.42 -17.11 -34.83
CA LYS A 443 -17.90 -17.64 -36.12
C LYS A 443 -19.25 -17.08 -36.54
N LEU A 444 -19.82 -16.16 -35.76
CA LEU A 444 -21.08 -15.50 -36.10
C LEU A 444 -20.94 -14.70 -37.40
N ASP A 445 -22.05 -14.54 -38.12
CA ASP A 445 -22.09 -13.65 -39.28
C ASP A 445 -21.85 -12.20 -38.86
N ASN A 446 -21.37 -11.37 -39.80
CA ASN A 446 -20.96 -10.01 -39.49
C ASN A 446 -22.13 -9.10 -39.06
N LEU A 447 -23.37 -9.40 -39.46
CA LEU A 447 -24.55 -8.62 -39.06
C LEU A 447 -24.91 -8.90 -37.59
N GLN A 448 -24.88 -10.18 -37.21
CA GLN A 448 -25.06 -10.66 -35.84
C GLN A 448 -23.95 -10.14 -34.93
N LYS A 449 -22.69 -10.15 -35.40
CA LYS A 449 -21.55 -9.53 -34.70
C LYS A 449 -21.77 -8.04 -34.45
N GLN A 450 -22.28 -7.29 -35.43
CA GLN A 450 -22.60 -5.87 -35.21
C GLN A 450 -23.69 -5.68 -34.16
N LYS A 451 -24.74 -6.52 -34.16
CA LYS A 451 -25.83 -6.45 -33.18
C LYS A 451 -25.33 -6.75 -31.75
N GLU A 452 -24.57 -7.82 -31.58
CA GLU A 452 -23.97 -8.19 -30.29
C GLU A 452 -22.94 -7.15 -29.81
N MET A 453 -22.16 -6.57 -30.74
CA MET A 453 -21.23 -5.49 -30.41
C MET A 453 -21.96 -4.26 -29.86
N GLN A 454 -23.12 -3.90 -30.43
CA GLN A 454 -23.95 -2.81 -29.89
C GLN A 454 -24.52 -3.14 -28.51
N GLU A 455 -24.89 -4.40 -28.28
CA GLU A 455 -25.37 -4.86 -26.97
C GLU A 455 -24.27 -4.79 -25.91
N ILE A 456 -23.06 -5.29 -26.21
CA ILE A 456 -21.91 -5.19 -25.31
C ILE A 456 -21.57 -3.71 -25.02
N LYS A 457 -21.55 -2.85 -26.04
CA LYS A 457 -21.35 -1.39 -25.86
C LYS A 457 -22.45 -0.73 -25.02
N SER A 458 -23.66 -1.29 -25.02
CA SER A 458 -24.75 -0.81 -24.16
C SER A 458 -24.62 -1.25 -22.70
N GLN A 459 -23.77 -2.23 -22.41
CA GLN A 459 -23.43 -2.67 -21.04
C GLN A 459 -22.22 -1.88 -20.48
N MET A 460 -21.38 -1.29 -21.35
CA MET A 460 -20.25 -0.42 -20.98
C MET A 460 -20.63 1.03 -20.66
N VAL A 461 -21.83 1.27 -20.11
CA VAL A 461 -22.38 2.63 -19.85
C VAL A 461 -21.47 3.49 -18.97
N PHE A 462 -20.66 2.88 -18.10
CA PHE A 462 -19.69 3.57 -17.26
C PHE A 462 -18.58 4.28 -18.09
N TYR A 463 -18.13 3.68 -19.21
CA TYR A 463 -17.04 4.20 -20.05
C TYR A 463 -17.50 4.98 -21.28
N LYS A 464 -18.74 4.77 -21.72
CA LYS A 464 -19.37 5.47 -22.87
C LYS A 464 -19.44 7.00 -22.69
N ASN A 465 -19.19 7.47 -21.48
CA ASN A 465 -19.43 8.82 -20.97
C ASN A 465 -18.19 9.50 -20.37
N ALA A 466 -17.02 8.91 -20.60
CA ALA A 466 -15.73 9.41 -20.15
C ALA A 466 -15.08 10.39 -21.14
N LYS A 467 -15.75 10.71 -22.25
CA LYS A 467 -15.38 11.80 -23.17
C LYS A 467 -15.64 13.21 -22.58
N TYR A 468 -15.82 13.33 -21.26
CA TYR A 468 -16.03 14.61 -20.61
C TYR A 468 -14.80 15.00 -19.80
N GLU A 469 -14.05 15.98 -20.29
CA GLU A 469 -12.89 16.58 -19.62
C GLU A 469 -13.38 17.53 -18.51
N PHE A 470 -12.57 17.78 -17.49
CA PHE A 470 -12.90 18.72 -16.42
C PHE A 470 -11.94 19.89 -16.47
N GLU A 471 -12.51 21.09 -16.49
CA GLU A 471 -11.75 22.34 -16.51
C GLU A 471 -12.22 23.21 -15.33
N ASN A 472 -11.30 24.03 -14.80
CA ASN A 472 -11.68 25.01 -13.80
C ASN A 472 -12.61 26.04 -14.46
N MET A 473 -13.69 26.44 -13.79
CA MET A 473 -14.59 27.48 -14.29
C MET A 473 -13.87 28.81 -14.56
N SER A 474 -12.74 29.06 -13.90
CA SER A 474 -11.87 30.22 -14.19
C SER A 474 -11.34 30.24 -15.62
N ILE A 475 -11.19 29.08 -16.27
CA ILE A 475 -10.73 28.96 -17.68
C ILE A 475 -11.75 29.58 -18.64
N LEU A 476 -13.03 29.59 -18.26
CA LEU A 476 -14.07 30.24 -19.07
C LEU A 476 -13.94 31.75 -19.09
N ASN A 477 -13.23 32.39 -18.14
CA ASN A 477 -13.17 33.86 -18.03
C ASN A 477 -14.58 34.50 -18.10
N ASN A 478 -15.55 33.95 -17.35
CA ASN A 478 -16.99 34.32 -17.38
C ASN A 478 -17.73 34.08 -18.70
N GLN A 479 -17.13 33.40 -19.67
CA GLN A 479 -17.79 33.01 -20.91
C GLN A 479 -18.57 31.70 -20.77
N ASP A 480 -19.29 31.41 -21.83
CA ASP A 480 -20.04 30.19 -22.02
C ASP A 480 -19.10 29.07 -22.51
N PRO A 481 -19.25 27.82 -22.02
CA PRO A 481 -18.43 26.71 -22.48
C PRO A 481 -18.54 26.56 -23.99
N GLU A 482 -17.42 26.61 -24.70
CA GLU A 482 -17.44 26.46 -26.17
C GLU A 482 -17.45 24.99 -26.60
N LYS A 483 -16.76 24.14 -25.84
CA LYS A 483 -16.59 22.71 -26.11
C LYS A 483 -17.70 21.89 -25.46
N GLU A 484 -18.38 21.07 -26.26
CA GLU A 484 -19.14 19.93 -25.75
C GLU A 484 -18.17 18.88 -25.21
N GLY A 485 -18.54 18.17 -24.15
CA GLY A 485 -17.61 17.21 -23.55
C GLY A 485 -16.64 17.83 -22.54
N VAL A 486 -16.90 19.03 -22.00
CA VAL A 486 -16.09 19.60 -20.92
C VAL A 486 -17.00 20.12 -19.80
N VAL A 487 -16.78 19.67 -18.58
CA VAL A 487 -17.53 20.12 -17.40
C VAL A 487 -16.67 21.10 -16.61
N TYR A 488 -17.11 22.35 -16.59
CA TYR A 488 -16.45 23.43 -15.89
C TYR A 488 -16.95 23.50 -14.45
N PHE A 489 -16.05 23.50 -13.48
CA PHE A 489 -16.41 23.42 -12.07
C PHE A 489 -15.68 24.48 -11.22
N GLU A 490 -16.36 24.98 -10.20
CA GLU A 490 -15.83 25.92 -9.22
C GLU A 490 -16.37 25.57 -7.84
N LYS A 491 -15.47 25.63 -6.85
CA LYS A 491 -15.85 25.57 -5.45
C LYS A 491 -16.18 26.99 -4.98
N ILE A 492 -17.44 27.24 -4.63
CA ILE A 492 -17.89 28.56 -4.16
C ILE A 492 -17.73 28.67 -2.65
N SER A 493 -17.98 27.59 -1.92
CA SER A 493 -17.73 27.49 -0.49
C SER A 493 -17.44 26.04 -0.09
N ASN A 494 -17.27 25.77 1.21
CA ASN A 494 -17.00 24.41 1.68
C ASN A 494 -18.10 23.40 1.30
N ASP A 495 -19.35 23.86 1.20
CA ASP A 495 -20.50 23.01 0.94
C ASP A 495 -21.23 23.36 -0.35
N LEU A 496 -20.73 24.31 -1.14
CA LEU A 496 -21.41 24.79 -2.35
C LEU A 496 -20.45 24.75 -3.54
N PHE A 497 -20.86 24.00 -4.55
CA PHE A 497 -20.14 23.87 -5.80
C PHE A 497 -21.01 24.37 -6.94
N ARG A 498 -20.42 25.06 -7.91
CA ARG A 498 -21.11 25.44 -9.13
C ARG A 498 -20.48 24.70 -10.29
N TYR A 499 -21.30 24.32 -11.26
CA TYR A 499 -20.83 23.77 -12.51
C TYR A 499 -21.48 24.43 -13.72
N LYS A 500 -20.79 24.34 -14.84
CA LYS A 500 -21.24 24.78 -16.16
C LYS A 500 -20.83 23.78 -17.21
N VAL A 501 -21.75 23.40 -18.09
CA VAL A 501 -21.47 22.44 -19.18
C VAL A 501 -22.31 22.79 -20.40
N LYS A 502 -21.68 22.78 -21.58
CA LYS A 502 -22.41 22.87 -22.84
C LYS A 502 -22.81 21.47 -23.29
N MET A 503 -24.09 21.30 -23.60
CA MET A 503 -24.64 20.09 -24.19
C MET A 503 -25.49 20.46 -25.39
N ASN A 504 -25.04 20.10 -26.59
CA ASN A 504 -25.58 20.62 -27.85
C ASN A 504 -25.43 22.17 -27.90
N ASP A 505 -26.44 22.90 -28.39
CA ASP A 505 -26.50 24.37 -28.42
C ASP A 505 -26.98 24.99 -27.08
N GLU A 506 -27.14 24.19 -26.02
CA GLU A 506 -27.63 24.65 -24.72
C GLU A 506 -26.55 24.57 -23.63
N ILE A 507 -26.66 25.48 -22.66
CA ILE A 507 -25.71 25.61 -21.57
C ILE A 507 -26.42 25.38 -20.25
N PHE A 508 -25.91 24.39 -19.52
CA PHE A 508 -26.44 23.99 -18.22
C PHE A 508 -25.53 24.55 -17.14
N THR A 509 -26.12 25.30 -16.21
CA THR A 509 -25.45 25.84 -15.03
C THR A 509 -26.29 25.49 -13.80
N ASP A 510 -25.67 24.90 -12.78
CA ASP A 510 -26.36 24.63 -11.51
C ASP A 510 -25.37 24.61 -10.33
N GLU A 511 -25.92 24.59 -9.12
CA GLU A 511 -25.19 24.57 -7.86
C GLU A 511 -25.53 23.33 -7.02
N ILE A 512 -24.49 22.66 -6.54
CA ILE A 512 -24.60 21.54 -5.63
C ILE A 512 -24.36 22.06 -4.21
N ASN A 513 -25.43 22.19 -3.43
CA ASN A 513 -25.36 22.54 -2.02
C ASN A 513 -25.39 21.30 -1.13
N LEU A 514 -24.21 20.91 -0.65
CA LEU A 514 -23.99 19.73 0.17
C LEU A 514 -24.53 19.88 1.59
N SER A 515 -24.74 21.10 2.10
CA SER A 515 -25.30 21.33 3.44
C SER A 515 -26.80 20.96 3.55
N ASN A 516 -27.48 20.78 2.42
CA ASN A 516 -28.86 20.28 2.38
C ASN A 516 -28.93 18.76 2.52
N LEU A 517 -27.84 18.03 2.30
CA LEU A 517 -27.77 16.57 2.50
C LEU A 517 -27.71 16.21 3.99
N THR A 518 -27.09 17.04 4.82
CA THR A 518 -26.94 16.83 6.27
C THR A 518 -28.19 17.19 7.07
N LYS A 519 -29.07 18.06 6.55
CA LYS A 519 -30.33 18.46 7.20
C LYS A 519 -31.43 17.40 7.13
N ASN A 520 -31.45 16.56 6.09
CA ASN A 520 -32.46 15.50 5.92
C ASN A 520 -32.17 14.21 6.70
N SER A 521 -31.04 14.14 7.40
CA SER A 521 -30.55 12.94 8.09
C SER A 521 -30.65 13.01 9.62
N GLY A 522 -31.49 13.89 10.15
CA GLY A 522 -31.70 14.08 11.60
C GLY A 522 -31.87 12.74 12.36
N GLY A 523 -30.79 12.29 12.98
CA GLY A 523 -30.77 11.15 13.90
C GLY A 523 -30.72 9.73 13.31
N LYS A 524 -30.57 9.52 11.98
CA LYS A 524 -30.63 8.17 11.36
C LYS A 524 -29.31 7.67 10.74
N PHE A 525 -28.15 8.12 11.20
CA PHE A 525 -26.86 7.63 10.67
C PHE A 525 -26.41 6.26 11.22
N THR A 526 -27.08 5.71 12.23
CA THR A 526 -26.70 4.45 12.89
C THR A 526 -27.10 3.18 12.14
N HIS A 527 -27.91 3.27 11.07
CA HIS A 527 -28.44 2.11 10.35
C HIS A 527 -28.23 2.15 8.82
N MET A 528 -27.19 2.83 8.33
CA MET A 528 -26.83 2.82 6.90
C MET A 528 -26.32 1.48 6.37
N LYS A 529 -26.24 0.45 7.21
CA LYS A 529 -25.79 -0.90 6.81
C LYS A 529 -26.72 -1.56 5.80
N ASP A 530 -28.02 -1.23 5.85
CA ASP A 530 -29.06 -2.00 5.15
C ASP A 530 -30.09 -1.17 4.39
N ASP A 531 -30.05 0.18 4.44
CA ASP A 531 -31.16 0.99 3.92
C ASP A 531 -30.72 2.00 2.85
N PHE A 532 -30.72 1.52 1.60
CA PHE A 532 -30.68 2.35 0.38
C PHE A 532 -31.92 3.26 0.24
N SER A 533 -32.87 3.28 1.18
CA SER A 533 -34.11 4.08 1.13
C SER A 533 -33.86 5.58 1.06
N LEU A 534 -32.84 6.13 1.72
CA LEU A 534 -32.52 7.56 1.68
C LEU A 534 -31.95 7.96 0.32
N LEU A 535 -31.08 7.09 -0.24
CA LEU A 535 -30.50 7.23 -1.58
C LEU A 535 -31.56 7.04 -2.66
N ASN A 536 -32.51 6.12 -2.45
CA ASN A 536 -33.68 5.91 -3.30
C ASN A 536 -34.70 7.05 -3.17
N SER A 537 -34.87 7.66 -2.00
CA SER A 537 -35.75 8.82 -1.77
C SER A 537 -35.20 10.07 -2.44
N LEU A 538 -33.89 10.31 -2.36
CA LEU A 538 -33.21 11.39 -3.08
C LEU A 538 -33.24 11.14 -4.58
N LYS A 539 -32.94 9.91 -5.02
CA LYS A 539 -33.15 9.45 -6.40
C LYS A 539 -34.58 9.70 -6.85
N GLN A 540 -35.59 9.45 -6.01
CA GLN A 540 -36.99 9.56 -6.41
C GLN A 540 -37.51 10.99 -6.43
N GLN A 541 -37.18 11.84 -5.45
CA GLN A 541 -37.52 13.27 -5.49
C GLN A 541 -36.90 13.97 -6.69
N ILE A 542 -35.65 13.61 -7.00
CA ILE A 542 -34.95 14.11 -8.16
C ILE A 542 -35.54 13.55 -9.45
N LEU A 543 -35.84 12.24 -9.52
CA LEU A 543 -36.57 11.62 -10.65
C LEU A 543 -37.96 12.25 -10.84
N ASP A 544 -38.64 12.68 -9.77
CA ASP A 544 -39.95 13.31 -9.85
C ASP A 544 -39.83 14.75 -10.39
N ILE A 545 -38.83 15.52 -9.94
CA ILE A 545 -38.50 16.86 -10.47
C ILE A 545 -38.09 16.79 -11.95
N THR A 546 -37.39 15.74 -12.33
CA THR A 546 -36.81 15.57 -13.66
C THR A 546 -37.82 14.90 -14.62
N SER A 547 -38.70 14.00 -14.13
CA SER A 547 -39.78 13.36 -14.92
C SER A 547 -40.81 14.35 -15.46
N GLN A 548 -40.99 15.49 -14.78
CA GLN A 548 -41.83 16.59 -15.26
C GLN A 548 -41.29 17.22 -16.56
N ARG A 549 -40.04 16.93 -16.97
CA ARG A 549 -39.38 17.53 -18.14
C ARG A 549 -39.02 16.56 -19.28
N GLY A 550 -39.26 15.26 -19.12
CA GLY A 550 -39.09 14.24 -20.17
C GLY A 550 -37.63 13.87 -20.48
N HIS A 551 -37.20 12.65 -20.17
CA HIS A 551 -35.79 12.29 -20.18
C HIS A 551 -35.20 11.81 -21.51
N THR A 552 -33.94 12.20 -21.75
CA THR A 552 -33.06 11.61 -22.78
C THR A 552 -31.89 10.83 -22.16
N LYS A 553 -31.32 9.90 -22.94
CA LYS A 553 -30.25 8.94 -22.60
C LYS A 553 -28.95 9.57 -22.03
N LYS A 554 -28.77 10.90 -22.13
CA LYS A 554 -27.62 11.67 -21.65
C LYS A 554 -27.78 12.19 -20.21
N GLU A 555 -29.00 12.33 -19.69
CA GLU A 555 -29.23 12.72 -18.28
C GLU A 555 -28.88 11.57 -17.32
N LEU A 556 -29.17 10.32 -17.70
CA LEU A 556 -28.78 9.10 -16.98
C LEU A 556 -27.26 8.95 -16.78
N THR A 557 -26.45 9.58 -17.65
CA THR A 557 -24.99 9.63 -17.58
C THR A 557 -24.48 10.59 -16.51
N PHE A 558 -25.08 11.78 -16.42
CA PHE A 558 -24.81 12.76 -15.37
C PHE A 558 -25.13 12.16 -13.99
N TRP A 559 -26.20 11.36 -13.91
CA TRP A 559 -26.59 10.60 -12.72
C TRP A 559 -25.58 9.54 -12.28
N GLY A 560 -24.93 8.83 -13.21
CA GLY A 560 -23.88 7.86 -12.88
C GLY A 560 -22.68 8.52 -12.18
N LYS A 561 -22.33 9.76 -12.54
CA LYS A 561 -21.22 10.51 -11.95
C LYS A 561 -21.58 11.07 -10.56
N ILE A 562 -22.80 11.54 -10.38
CA ILE A 562 -23.32 11.89 -9.05
C ILE A 562 -23.36 10.66 -8.12
N GLN A 563 -23.72 9.48 -8.63
CA GLN A 563 -23.60 8.23 -7.87
C GLN A 563 -22.16 7.88 -7.47
N ILE A 564 -21.17 8.09 -8.34
CA ILE A 564 -19.74 7.88 -8.01
C ILE A 564 -19.31 8.84 -6.92
N ILE A 565 -19.69 10.11 -7.01
CA ILE A 565 -19.42 11.14 -5.99
C ILE A 565 -20.05 10.73 -4.65
N PHE A 566 -21.32 10.31 -4.64
CA PHE A 566 -21.99 9.84 -3.42
C PHE A 566 -21.41 8.56 -2.86
N LYS A 567 -20.94 7.63 -3.71
CA LYS A 567 -20.29 6.39 -3.29
C LYS A 567 -18.89 6.62 -2.73
N ALA A 568 -18.13 7.55 -3.31
CA ALA A 568 -16.83 7.97 -2.79
C ALA A 568 -16.97 8.70 -1.45
N ILE A 569 -17.98 9.55 -1.31
CA ILE A 569 -18.34 10.18 -0.02
C ILE A 569 -18.78 9.11 0.98
N ALA A 570 -19.62 8.15 0.60
CA ALA A 570 -20.06 7.06 1.47
C ALA A 570 -18.89 6.18 1.94
N ASN A 571 -17.96 5.81 1.05
CA ASN A 571 -16.74 5.08 1.40
C ASN A 571 -15.80 5.91 2.29
N GLY A 572 -15.65 7.21 2.00
CA GLY A 572 -14.91 8.14 2.85
C GLY A 572 -15.49 8.19 4.26
N VAL A 573 -16.81 8.32 4.37
CA VAL A 573 -17.58 8.28 5.62
C VAL A 573 -17.43 6.93 6.31
N GLU A 574 -17.48 5.80 5.59
CA GLU A 574 -17.28 4.46 6.13
C GLU A 574 -15.87 4.29 6.72
N ASN A 575 -14.84 4.80 6.04
CA ASN A 575 -13.47 4.83 6.55
C ASN A 575 -13.33 5.71 7.80
N VAL A 576 -14.01 6.87 7.85
CA VAL A 576 -14.06 7.75 9.03
C VAL A 576 -14.77 7.08 10.22
N LEU A 577 -15.86 6.35 9.95
CA LEU A 577 -16.67 5.68 10.97
C LEU A 577 -16.01 4.39 11.47
N GLY A 578 -15.22 3.71 10.62
CA GLY A 578 -14.38 2.57 10.99
C GLY A 578 -13.13 2.95 11.77
N GLU A 579 -12.68 4.21 11.66
CA GLU A 579 -11.54 4.75 12.40
C GLU A 579 -11.90 4.90 13.89
N ARG A 580 -11.19 4.17 14.76
CA ARG A 580 -11.49 4.10 16.20
C ARG A 580 -10.90 5.26 17.00
N HIS A 581 -10.09 6.12 16.39
CA HIS A 581 -9.38 7.22 17.06
C HIS A 581 -9.95 8.59 16.65
N GLU A 582 -10.43 9.35 17.63
CA GLU A 582 -11.13 10.64 17.50
C GLU A 582 -10.34 11.69 16.69
N ALA A 583 -9.02 11.74 16.83
CA ALA A 583 -8.19 12.69 16.10
C ALA A 583 -7.94 12.31 14.63
N SER A 584 -8.00 11.01 14.30
CA SER A 584 -8.01 10.58 12.89
C SER A 584 -9.39 10.77 12.26
N LYS A 585 -10.49 10.74 13.04
CA LYS A 585 -11.78 11.22 12.57
C LYS A 585 -11.76 12.71 12.21
N LEU A 586 -11.08 13.56 13.00
CA LEU A 586 -10.95 14.99 12.74
C LEU A 586 -10.08 15.30 11.50
N GLU A 587 -9.00 14.56 11.29
CA GLU A 587 -8.17 14.64 10.08
C GLU A 587 -8.92 14.12 8.84
N PHE A 588 -9.66 13.02 8.98
CA PHE A 588 -10.55 12.51 7.94
C PHE A 588 -11.79 13.36 7.73
N LEU A 589 -12.22 14.21 8.67
CA LEU A 589 -13.32 15.19 8.51
C LEU A 589 -12.90 16.38 7.64
N GLY A 590 -11.66 16.88 7.83
CA GLY A 590 -11.07 17.88 6.94
C GLY A 590 -10.73 17.31 5.55
N ASN A 591 -10.29 16.04 5.50
CA ASN A 591 -10.00 15.31 4.27
C ASN A 591 -11.20 14.54 3.69
N LEU A 592 -12.36 14.59 4.34
CA LEU A 592 -13.59 13.85 3.95
C LEU A 592 -14.11 14.30 2.59
N PHE A 593 -13.66 15.49 2.17
CA PHE A 593 -14.04 16.14 0.94
C PHE A 593 -12.82 16.39 0.03
N HIS A 594 -11.63 16.61 0.58
CA HIS A 594 -10.39 16.76 -0.20
C HIS A 594 -9.86 15.43 -0.73
N TYR A 595 -9.89 14.35 0.06
CA TYR A 595 -9.42 13.03 -0.37
C TYR A 595 -10.36 12.41 -1.38
N PRO A 596 -11.71 12.46 -1.24
CA PRO A 596 -12.59 12.12 -2.35
C PRO A 596 -12.46 13.07 -3.52
N TYR A 597 -12.15 14.36 -3.36
CA TYR A 597 -11.88 15.25 -4.50
C TYR A 597 -10.59 14.89 -5.26
N GLU A 598 -9.46 14.65 -4.60
CA GLU A 598 -8.22 14.19 -5.24
C GLU A 598 -8.32 12.73 -5.71
N THR A 599 -9.10 11.89 -5.02
CA THR A 599 -9.45 10.52 -5.48
C THR A 599 -10.37 10.60 -6.69
N ILE A 600 -11.41 11.42 -6.70
CA ILE A 600 -12.30 11.66 -7.85
C ILE A 600 -11.49 12.29 -8.99
N LYS A 601 -10.58 13.22 -8.72
CA LYS A 601 -9.74 13.85 -9.73
C LYS A 601 -8.72 12.87 -10.29
N ALA A 602 -8.04 12.07 -9.47
CA ALA A 602 -7.11 11.02 -9.91
C ALA A 602 -7.82 9.83 -10.56
N GLU A 603 -8.96 9.40 -10.02
CA GLU A 603 -9.82 8.33 -10.52
C GLU A 603 -10.55 8.78 -11.80
N LEU A 604 -10.93 10.05 -11.96
CA LEU A 604 -11.50 10.58 -13.20
C LEU A 604 -10.44 10.93 -14.25
N SER A 605 -9.25 11.41 -13.86
CA SER A 605 -8.14 11.66 -14.79
C SER A 605 -7.58 10.32 -15.30
N GLY A 606 -7.43 9.34 -14.39
CA GLY A 606 -7.16 7.95 -14.74
C GLY A 606 -8.30 7.35 -15.57
N GLN A 607 -9.57 7.48 -15.16
CA GLN A 607 -10.70 6.95 -15.94
C GLN A 607 -10.87 7.62 -17.30
N ALA A 608 -10.47 8.88 -17.50
CA ALA A 608 -10.48 9.52 -18.81
C ALA A 608 -9.43 8.91 -19.75
N GLU A 609 -8.21 8.67 -19.23
CA GLU A 609 -7.15 7.96 -19.97
C GLU A 609 -7.53 6.49 -20.23
N HIS A 610 -8.04 5.78 -19.22
CA HIS A 610 -8.51 4.39 -19.33
C HIS A 610 -9.70 4.26 -20.26
N ALA A 611 -10.63 5.20 -20.23
CA ALA A 611 -11.76 5.18 -21.14
C ALA A 611 -11.37 5.55 -22.56
N ASN A 612 -10.38 6.43 -22.76
CA ASN A 612 -9.81 6.68 -24.08
C ASN A 612 -9.12 5.43 -24.63
N VAL A 613 -8.37 4.71 -23.79
CA VAL A 613 -7.75 3.41 -24.11
C VAL A 613 -8.81 2.35 -24.43
N LEU A 614 -9.84 2.21 -23.59
CA LEU A 614 -11.00 1.34 -23.85
C LEU A 614 -11.71 1.72 -25.14
N HIS A 615 -11.92 3.02 -25.41
CA HIS A 615 -12.51 3.48 -26.66
C HIS A 615 -11.67 3.12 -27.89
N LYS A 616 -10.34 3.17 -27.78
CA LYS A 616 -9.44 2.69 -28.85
C LYS A 616 -9.66 1.19 -29.09
N VAL A 617 -9.73 0.37 -28.04
CA VAL A 617 -10.01 -1.07 -28.16
C VAL A 617 -11.37 -1.32 -28.82
N ILE A 618 -12.42 -0.64 -28.36
CA ILE A 618 -13.77 -0.72 -28.92
C ILE A 618 -13.76 -0.37 -30.41
N SER A 619 -13.17 0.77 -30.76
CA SER A 619 -13.11 1.25 -32.15
C SER A 619 -12.39 0.27 -33.07
N ARG A 620 -11.30 -0.34 -32.61
CA ARG A 620 -10.55 -1.35 -33.39
C ARG A 620 -11.35 -2.63 -33.59
N CYS A 621 -12.05 -3.11 -32.56
CA CYS A 621 -12.95 -4.26 -32.69
C CYS A 621 -14.09 -3.98 -33.68
N GLU A 622 -14.66 -2.77 -33.66
CA GLU A 622 -15.69 -2.35 -34.61
C GLU A 622 -15.17 -2.23 -36.05
N GLN A 623 -13.97 -1.66 -36.22
CA GLN A 623 -13.31 -1.57 -37.52
C GLN A 623 -13.04 -2.97 -38.10
N GLN A 624 -12.62 -3.93 -37.29
CA GLN A 624 -12.41 -5.30 -37.73
C GLN A 624 -13.70 -5.95 -38.26
N ILE A 625 -14.79 -5.82 -37.52
CA ILE A 625 -16.11 -6.37 -37.91
C ILE A 625 -16.62 -5.67 -39.18
N THR A 626 -16.48 -4.34 -39.25
CA THR A 626 -16.95 -3.53 -40.38
C THR A 626 -16.15 -3.81 -41.66
N THR A 627 -14.82 -3.91 -41.54
CA THR A 627 -13.93 -4.24 -42.67
C THR A 627 -14.22 -5.63 -43.20
N SER A 628 -14.45 -6.60 -42.30
CA SER A 628 -14.85 -7.97 -42.68
C SER A 628 -16.18 -7.98 -43.44
N CYS A 629 -17.17 -7.19 -42.99
CA CYS A 629 -18.46 -7.03 -43.65
C CYS A 629 -18.34 -6.40 -45.05
N LEU A 630 -17.47 -5.40 -45.22
CA LEU A 630 -17.21 -4.77 -46.52
C LEU A 630 -16.53 -5.74 -47.49
N ILE A 631 -15.56 -6.55 -47.02
CA ILE A 631 -14.89 -7.57 -47.83
C ILE A 631 -15.86 -8.69 -48.24
N GLU A 632 -16.74 -9.15 -47.34
CA GLU A 632 -17.80 -10.12 -47.66
C GLU A 632 -18.78 -9.58 -48.69
N LYS A 633 -19.22 -8.32 -48.57
CA LYS A 633 -20.09 -7.69 -49.57
C LYS A 633 -19.41 -7.56 -50.92
N GLN A 634 -18.14 -7.17 -50.96
CA GLN A 634 -17.36 -7.08 -52.21
C GLN A 634 -17.11 -8.44 -52.85
N SER A 635 -16.82 -9.48 -52.07
CA SER A 635 -16.63 -10.84 -52.56
C SER A 635 -17.94 -11.49 -53.03
N SER A 636 -19.06 -11.26 -52.32
CA SER A 636 -20.40 -11.65 -52.76
C SER A 636 -20.81 -10.93 -54.05
N MET A 637 -20.57 -9.62 -54.17
CA MET A 637 -20.81 -8.88 -55.42
C MET A 637 -19.94 -9.40 -56.58
N LYS A 638 -18.66 -9.68 -56.35
CA LYS A 638 -17.78 -10.30 -57.36
C LYS A 638 -18.23 -11.71 -57.73
N GLY A 639 -18.74 -12.49 -56.77
CA GLY A 639 -19.31 -13.82 -57.00
C GLY A 639 -20.57 -13.76 -57.88
N ARG A 640 -21.51 -12.87 -57.54
CA ARG A 640 -22.72 -12.62 -58.34
C ARG A 640 -22.38 -12.09 -59.74
N LEU A 641 -21.39 -11.21 -59.87
CA LEU A 641 -20.91 -10.76 -61.17
C LEU A 641 -20.31 -11.91 -61.99
N ARG A 642 -19.59 -12.85 -61.38
CA ARG A 642 -19.08 -14.05 -62.07
C ARG A 642 -20.20 -15.02 -62.49
N GLU A 643 -21.25 -15.16 -61.70
CA GLU A 643 -22.44 -15.94 -62.06
C GLU A 643 -23.23 -15.29 -63.21
N ILE A 644 -23.28 -13.96 -63.27
CA ILE A 644 -23.93 -13.21 -64.37
C ILE A 644 -23.09 -13.26 -65.67
N ILE A 645 -21.77 -13.32 -65.56
CA ILE A 645 -20.84 -13.31 -66.71
C ILE A 645 -20.51 -14.75 -67.19
N SER A 646 -20.90 -15.78 -66.46
CA SER A 646 -20.73 -17.17 -66.91
C SER A 646 -21.78 -17.51 -67.98
N PRO A 647 -21.38 -17.87 -69.22
CA PRO A 647 -22.34 -18.21 -70.27
C PRO A 647 -23.08 -19.49 -69.89
N LYS A 648 -24.42 -19.45 -69.97
CA LYS A 648 -25.23 -20.68 -69.94
C LYS A 648 -24.85 -21.54 -71.15
N PRO A 649 -24.79 -22.88 -71.01
CA PRO A 649 -24.57 -23.75 -72.16
C PRO A 649 -25.72 -23.60 -73.16
N GLU A 650 -25.37 -23.41 -74.43
CA GLU A 650 -26.30 -23.37 -75.56
C GLU A 650 -27.05 -24.71 -75.68
N GLU A 651 -28.38 -24.67 -75.57
CA GLU A 651 -29.24 -25.66 -76.24
C GLU A 651 -29.62 -25.12 -77.61
N SER A 652 -29.53 -26.02 -78.58
CA SER A 652 -29.50 -25.84 -80.03
C SER A 652 -30.72 -25.14 -80.65
N LEU A 653 -30.42 -24.33 -81.68
CA LEU A 653 -31.32 -23.74 -82.67
C LEU A 653 -32.22 -24.77 -83.37
N GLU A 654 -33.50 -24.44 -83.56
CA GLU A 654 -34.14 -24.48 -84.88
C GLU A 654 -35.45 -23.65 -84.96
N ASN A 655 -35.44 -22.74 -85.95
CA ASN A 655 -36.52 -22.27 -86.82
C ASN A 655 -37.51 -21.12 -86.50
N SER A 656 -37.55 -20.26 -87.53
CA SER A 656 -38.61 -19.38 -88.06
C SER A 656 -38.97 -18.03 -87.41
N ASN A 657 -38.49 -16.98 -88.08
CA ASN A 657 -39.24 -15.84 -88.63
C ASN A 657 -40.27 -15.11 -87.74
N SER A 658 -39.97 -13.86 -87.40
CA SER A 658 -40.54 -12.65 -88.05
C SER A 658 -40.74 -11.47 -87.08
N GLN A 659 -40.56 -10.27 -87.64
CA GLN A 659 -41.08 -8.95 -87.24
C GLN A 659 -40.42 -8.18 -86.05
N LEU A 660 -39.62 -7.18 -86.45
CA LEU A 660 -39.85 -5.75 -86.23
C LEU A 660 -40.58 -5.35 -84.93
N SER A 661 -39.90 -4.61 -84.04
CA SER A 661 -39.90 -3.13 -84.05
C SER A 661 -39.49 -2.56 -82.68
N HIS A 662 -38.59 -1.56 -82.72
CA HIS A 662 -38.53 -0.35 -81.87
C HIS A 662 -38.46 -0.49 -80.33
N LEU A 663 -37.84 0.39 -79.54
CA LEU A 663 -37.12 1.65 -79.70
C LEU A 663 -36.32 1.80 -78.38
N THR A 664 -35.01 1.97 -78.50
CA THR A 664 -34.20 3.04 -77.87
C THR A 664 -34.16 3.18 -76.33
N VAL A 665 -32.99 2.81 -75.83
CA VAL A 665 -32.29 3.37 -74.67
C VAL A 665 -32.09 4.88 -74.83
N SER A 666 -32.31 5.67 -73.79
CA SER A 666 -31.52 6.86 -73.51
C SER A 666 -31.61 7.26 -72.03
N ILE A 667 -30.47 7.03 -71.36
CA ILE A 667 -29.85 7.68 -70.19
C ILE A 667 -30.63 7.69 -68.88
#